data_AF-A0A834E8F0-F1
#
_entry.id   AF-A0A834E8F0-F1
#
_cell.length_a   1.000
_cell.length_b   1.000
_cell.length_c   1.000
_cell.angle_alpha   90.00
_cell.angle_beta   90.00
_cell.angle_gamma   90.00
#
_symmetry.space_group_name_H-M   'P 1'
#
loop_
_entity.id
_entity.type
_entity.pdbx_description
1 polymer ?
#
loop_
_entity_poly.entity_id
_entity_poly.type
_entity_poly.pdbx_seq_one_letter_code
_entity_poly.pdbx_strand_id
1 'polypeptide(L)'
;MSADSSPLVGNMATSYGTLTVGMPLDPLSSSVSSVRLSGYCGSPWRVIGYHAVVWVMAGVPLLLFRWKPAWGVHLRFRPCSLARAETLVIEIRDKEDSSWQLHVVRVWTEAVGQARPELPPQTPVEDGRSQVAVGAVPEGVWKDTAPLHSGEEAASGQQVLRYYLFRGQRYVWIEARQAFCQVSLLDQGRTCDDIHHSRSGLGLHDHAVRKTVYGPNVISVPVRSYPQLLVDEALNPYYGFQAFSIGLWLADHYYWYALCIFLISSVSICLSLYKTRKQSQTLSDMVKLSVRVCVCRPGGEEEWVDSSELVPGDCLVLPKGGGLMPCDAVLVAGECMVNESALTGESVPVLKTALPEGPVPYCPETHRRHTLFCGTLVLQARAFVGPHVLAVVTRTGFCTAKGGLVSSILHPRPINFKFYKHSMKFVAALSVLALFGTIYSIFILHRNRAPVNEIVVRALDLVTVVVPPALPAAMTVCTLYAQSRLRRQGIFCIHPLRINLGGKLQLVCFDKVLEEGLAAGTALGTQALAVMRPPAQEPQCQGSEEPLVPVSILGRFPFSSALQRMDVVVAWPGAAQPEAYVKGSPELVAGLCSPETVPTSFTQVLESYTAAGYRVVALVAGVQLGGYFLTLAQPWFQPLNQTVPAPDNLPNYENTVVFSLSSFQYLILAAAMSKGAPFRQPLYTNVPFLVALALLGSVLVCLLLVPGVLRGPLTLSNISDTCFKLLLLGLVAFNFVGAFLLESVLDHCLPDCLRWLRPKGASKKRFKQLEQELAEQPWPPPTGPWR
;
A
#
# COMPACT_ATOMS: atom_id res chain seq x y z
N MET A 1 7.30 -4.37 -54.94
CA MET A 1 6.74 -5.68 -54.54
C MET A 1 7.63 -6.17 -53.40
N SER A 2 7.24 -6.38 -52.14
CA SER A 2 5.98 -6.62 -51.40
C SER A 2 6.22 -6.09 -49.95
N ALA A 3 5.36 -5.27 -49.32
CA ALA A 3 4.05 -5.52 -48.71
C ALA A 3 4.03 -6.49 -47.50
N ASP A 4 3.80 -5.87 -46.32
CA ASP A 4 3.03 -6.27 -45.13
C ASP A 4 3.33 -7.54 -44.29
N SER A 5 3.51 -7.34 -42.97
CA SER A 5 2.50 -7.77 -41.97
C SER A 5 2.84 -7.35 -40.52
N SER A 6 1.76 -7.03 -39.83
CA SER A 6 1.56 -6.50 -38.47
C SER A 6 1.92 -7.46 -37.32
N PRO A 7 2.20 -6.96 -36.10
CA PRO A 7 2.45 -7.81 -34.95
C PRO A 7 1.14 -8.27 -34.27
N LEU A 8 0.87 -9.57 -34.41
CA LEU A 8 0.32 -10.48 -33.40
C LEU A 8 -1.03 -10.12 -32.76
N VAL A 9 -2.11 -10.42 -33.50
CA VAL A 9 -3.42 -10.79 -32.94
C VAL A 9 -3.33 -12.23 -32.45
N GLY A 10 -3.43 -12.43 -31.12
CA GLY A 10 -3.60 -13.76 -30.54
C GLY A 10 -5.00 -14.32 -30.85
N ASN A 11 -5.04 -15.57 -31.30
CA ASN A 11 -6.24 -16.34 -31.67
C ASN A 11 -7.46 -16.11 -30.75
N MET A 12 -8.59 -15.76 -31.36
CA MET A 12 -9.92 -15.80 -30.75
C MET A 12 -10.35 -17.26 -30.56
N ALA A 13 -10.50 -17.68 -29.30
CA ALA A 13 -11.32 -18.83 -28.96
C ALA A 13 -12.70 -18.31 -28.49
N THR A 14 -13.73 -18.67 -29.24
CA THR A 14 -15.14 -18.57 -28.87
C THR A 14 -15.44 -19.48 -27.67
N SER A 15 -15.13 -19.04 -26.45
CA SER A 15 -15.56 -19.73 -25.24
C SER A 15 -15.61 -18.77 -24.06
N TYR A 16 -16.82 -18.56 -23.53
CA TYR A 16 -17.13 -17.92 -22.24
C TYR A 16 -16.23 -16.75 -21.81
N GLY A 17 -16.51 -15.57 -22.39
CA GLY A 17 -16.50 -14.28 -21.70
C GLY A 17 -15.24 -13.87 -20.94
N THR A 18 -14.05 -14.33 -21.36
CA THR A 18 -12.80 -14.07 -20.64
C THR A 18 -11.83 -13.34 -21.56
N LEU A 19 -11.78 -12.00 -21.47
CA LEU A 19 -10.82 -11.21 -22.24
C LEU A 19 -9.54 -11.09 -21.42
N THR A 20 -8.47 -11.75 -21.87
CA THR A 20 -7.12 -11.54 -21.34
C THR A 20 -6.50 -10.36 -22.06
N VAL A 21 -6.53 -9.19 -21.41
CA VAL A 21 -5.97 -7.98 -21.97
C VAL A 21 -4.51 -7.91 -21.53
N GLY A 22 -3.60 -8.22 -22.47
CA GLY A 22 -2.17 -7.93 -22.31
C GLY A 22 -1.92 -6.45 -22.59
N MET A 23 -2.27 -5.57 -21.64
CA MET A 23 -1.98 -4.14 -21.77
C MET A 23 -0.92 -3.73 -20.74
N PRO A 24 0.11 -2.98 -21.13
CA PRO A 24 0.90 -2.22 -20.18
C PRO A 24 -0.02 -1.14 -19.61
N LEU A 25 -0.40 -1.28 -18.33
CA LEU A 25 -1.15 -0.26 -17.59
C LEU A 25 -0.33 1.02 -17.33
N ASP A 26 0.97 1.01 -17.66
CA ASP A 26 1.90 2.14 -17.64
C ASP A 26 2.93 1.97 -18.77
N PRO A 27 3.16 2.97 -19.66
CA PRO A 27 4.23 2.91 -20.66
C PRO A 27 5.65 2.90 -20.04
N LEU A 28 5.78 3.22 -18.75
CA LEU A 28 7.04 3.20 -17.98
C LEU A 28 7.28 1.88 -17.22
N SER A 29 6.36 0.90 -17.31
CA SER A 29 6.40 -0.34 -16.54
C SER A 29 6.79 -1.54 -17.42
N SER A 30 8.00 -2.06 -17.24
CA SER A 30 8.47 -3.31 -17.86
C SER A 30 7.74 -4.59 -17.38
N SER A 31 6.84 -4.48 -16.39
CA SER A 31 6.05 -5.62 -15.88
C SER A 31 4.67 -5.69 -16.54
N VAL A 32 4.49 -6.59 -17.51
CA VAL A 32 3.17 -6.94 -18.08
C VAL A 32 2.34 -7.67 -17.01
N SER A 33 1.41 -6.99 -16.36
CA SER A 33 0.37 -7.60 -15.53
C SER A 33 -0.72 -8.20 -16.43
N SER A 34 -1.09 -9.46 -16.22
CA SER A 34 -2.21 -10.04 -16.97
C SER A 34 -3.53 -9.64 -16.30
N VAL A 35 -4.43 -9.02 -17.05
CA VAL A 35 -5.79 -8.69 -16.60
C VAL A 35 -6.79 -9.62 -17.28
N ARG A 36 -7.67 -10.22 -16.48
CA ARG A 36 -8.75 -11.08 -16.94
C ARG A 36 -10.09 -10.43 -16.60
N LEU A 37 -10.93 -10.24 -17.60
CA LEU A 37 -12.27 -9.68 -17.44
C LEU A 37 -13.32 -10.77 -17.67
N SER A 38 -14.22 -10.97 -16.69
CA SER A 38 -15.31 -11.94 -16.77
C SER A 38 -16.68 -11.30 -16.53
N GLY A 39 -17.64 -11.60 -17.41
CA GLY A 39 -19.01 -11.06 -17.39
C GLY A 39 -20.01 -11.91 -16.61
N TYR A 40 -20.86 -11.26 -15.83
CA TYR A 40 -21.89 -11.89 -15.01
C TYR A 40 -23.23 -11.17 -15.12
N CYS A 41 -24.30 -11.95 -15.09
CA CYS A 41 -25.69 -11.49 -15.23
C CYS A 41 -26.53 -12.01 -14.06
N GLY A 42 -27.46 -11.20 -13.55
CA GLY A 42 -28.34 -11.56 -12.44
C GLY A 42 -29.23 -12.76 -12.77
N SER A 43 -29.40 -13.66 -11.80
CA SER A 43 -30.39 -14.74 -11.90
C SER A 43 -31.30 -14.68 -10.67
N PRO A 44 -32.62 -14.43 -10.83
CA PRO A 44 -33.53 -14.19 -9.70
C PRO A 44 -33.56 -15.39 -8.73
N TRP A 45 -33.59 -16.61 -9.26
CA TRP A 45 -33.54 -17.85 -8.46
C TRP A 45 -32.26 -17.99 -7.62
N ARG A 46 -31.11 -17.57 -8.16
CA ARG A 46 -29.83 -17.60 -7.43
C ARG A 46 -29.76 -16.54 -6.35
N VAL A 47 -30.35 -15.37 -6.59
CA VAL A 47 -30.45 -14.30 -5.58
C VAL A 47 -31.37 -14.71 -4.44
N ILE A 48 -32.51 -15.35 -4.73
CA ILE A 48 -33.41 -15.89 -3.70
C ILE A 48 -32.71 -16.99 -2.89
N GLY A 49 -32.04 -17.95 -3.55
CA GLY A 49 -31.26 -18.98 -2.88
C GLY A 49 -30.13 -18.40 -2.01
N TYR A 50 -29.46 -17.35 -2.49
CA TYR A 50 -28.46 -16.61 -1.71
C TYR A 50 -29.06 -16.02 -0.42
N HIS A 51 -30.20 -15.34 -0.51
CA HIS A 51 -30.85 -14.77 0.67
C HIS A 51 -31.33 -15.84 1.63
N ALA A 52 -31.84 -16.98 1.13
CA ALA A 52 -32.22 -18.12 1.95
C ALA A 52 -31.03 -18.70 2.72
N VAL A 53 -29.89 -18.95 2.05
CA VAL A 53 -28.66 -19.46 2.69
C VAL A 53 -28.12 -18.49 3.74
N VAL A 54 -28.14 -17.19 3.42
CA VAL A 54 -27.73 -16.14 4.36
C VAL A 54 -28.63 -16.15 5.61
N TRP A 55 -29.94 -16.31 5.43
CA TRP A 55 -30.90 -16.30 6.54
C TRP A 55 -30.78 -17.55 7.41
N VAL A 56 -30.69 -18.73 6.80
CA VAL A 56 -30.51 -20.02 7.50
C VAL A 56 -29.23 -20.03 8.35
N MET A 57 -28.15 -19.45 7.84
CA MET A 57 -26.86 -19.42 8.52
C MET A 57 -26.65 -18.14 9.35
N ALA A 58 -27.74 -17.45 9.74
CA ALA A 58 -27.73 -16.26 10.57
C ALA A 58 -26.73 -15.16 10.13
N GLY A 59 -26.53 -15.01 8.81
CA GLY A 59 -25.64 -14.00 8.25
C GLY A 59 -24.15 -14.36 8.19
N VAL A 60 -23.71 -15.53 8.67
CA VAL A 60 -22.31 -15.98 8.55
C VAL A 60 -21.80 -15.98 7.09
N PRO A 61 -22.59 -16.37 6.08
CA PRO A 61 -22.14 -16.32 4.69
C PRO A 61 -21.92 -14.88 4.19
N LEU A 62 -22.64 -13.87 4.70
CA LEU A 62 -22.39 -12.47 4.33
C LEU A 62 -20.96 -12.03 4.67
N LEU A 63 -20.44 -12.48 5.82
CA LEU A 63 -19.06 -12.22 6.25
C LEU A 63 -18.06 -12.91 5.33
N LEU A 64 -18.28 -14.20 5.03
CA LEU A 64 -17.43 -14.96 4.12
C LEU A 64 -17.39 -14.36 2.72
N PHE A 65 -18.54 -13.91 2.20
CA PHE A 65 -18.62 -13.28 0.88
C PHE A 65 -18.06 -11.86 0.88
N ARG A 66 -18.07 -11.15 2.00
CA ARG A 66 -17.36 -9.88 2.18
C ARG A 66 -15.84 -10.08 2.11
N TRP A 67 -15.32 -11.14 2.73
CA TRP A 67 -13.87 -11.46 2.71
C TRP A 67 -13.42 -12.12 1.40
N LYS A 68 -14.31 -12.87 0.74
CA LYS A 68 -14.10 -13.53 -0.56
C LYS A 68 -15.22 -13.13 -1.54
N PRO A 69 -15.15 -11.93 -2.14
CA PRO A 69 -16.21 -11.41 -3.02
C PRO A 69 -16.50 -12.31 -4.23
N ALA A 70 -15.51 -13.05 -4.71
CA ALA A 70 -15.66 -14.02 -5.80
C ALA A 70 -16.76 -15.05 -5.52
N TRP A 71 -16.82 -15.58 -4.29
CA TRP A 71 -17.79 -16.60 -3.91
C TRP A 71 -19.21 -16.03 -3.92
N GLY A 72 -19.37 -14.80 -3.42
CA GLY A 72 -20.64 -14.08 -3.49
C GLY A 72 -21.11 -13.83 -4.91
N VAL A 73 -20.18 -13.55 -5.85
CA VAL A 73 -20.53 -13.37 -7.27
C VAL A 73 -20.95 -14.70 -7.91
N HIS A 74 -20.19 -15.78 -7.71
CA HIS A 74 -20.52 -17.09 -8.28
C HIS A 74 -21.86 -17.64 -7.79
N LEU A 75 -22.23 -17.36 -6.53
CA LEU A 75 -23.49 -17.78 -5.94
C LEU A 75 -24.68 -16.96 -6.45
N ARG A 76 -24.53 -15.64 -6.64
CA ARG A 76 -25.64 -14.74 -7.01
C ARG A 76 -25.85 -14.59 -8.52
N PHE A 77 -24.80 -14.76 -9.32
CA PHE A 77 -24.82 -14.44 -10.75
C PHE A 77 -24.48 -15.65 -11.61
N ARG A 78 -24.90 -15.62 -12.88
CA ARG A 78 -24.50 -16.59 -13.91
C ARG A 78 -23.45 -15.96 -14.84
N PRO A 79 -22.44 -16.71 -15.29
CA PRO A 79 -21.50 -16.20 -16.28
C PRO A 79 -22.24 -15.88 -17.58
N CYS A 80 -21.90 -14.76 -18.22
CA CYS A 80 -22.48 -14.32 -19.48
C CYS A 80 -21.44 -13.61 -20.36
N SER A 81 -21.79 -13.33 -21.62
CA SER A 81 -20.92 -12.57 -22.52
C SER A 81 -20.72 -11.14 -21.99
N LEU A 82 -19.56 -10.55 -22.28
CA LEU A 82 -19.24 -9.19 -21.84
C LEU A 82 -20.25 -8.16 -22.35
N ALA A 83 -20.78 -8.36 -23.56
CA ALA A 83 -21.81 -7.53 -24.17
C ALA A 83 -23.10 -7.45 -23.33
N ARG A 84 -23.45 -8.51 -22.60
CA ARG A 84 -24.68 -8.59 -21.79
C ARG A 84 -24.44 -8.43 -20.29
N ALA A 85 -23.18 -8.35 -19.86
CA ALA A 85 -22.81 -8.33 -18.45
C ALA A 85 -23.41 -7.11 -17.71
N GLU A 86 -24.03 -7.39 -16.56
CA GLU A 86 -24.48 -6.37 -15.59
C GLU A 86 -23.41 -6.12 -14.54
N THR A 87 -22.66 -7.17 -14.20
CA THR A 87 -21.55 -7.15 -13.25
C THR A 87 -20.32 -7.74 -13.92
N LEU A 88 -19.18 -7.09 -13.73
CA LEU A 88 -17.88 -7.53 -14.22
C LEU A 88 -16.99 -7.92 -13.06
N VAL A 89 -16.23 -9.00 -13.24
CA VAL A 89 -15.17 -9.43 -12.35
C VAL A 89 -13.85 -9.19 -13.07
N ILE A 90 -12.99 -8.37 -12.46
CA ILE A 90 -11.67 -8.01 -12.95
C ILE A 90 -10.65 -8.75 -12.09
N GLU A 91 -9.93 -9.70 -12.68
CA GLU A 91 -8.83 -10.41 -12.04
C GLU A 91 -7.51 -9.84 -12.54
N ILE A 92 -6.68 -9.34 -11.63
CA ILE A 92 -5.35 -8.80 -11.95
C ILE A 92 -4.31 -9.73 -11.35
N ARG A 93 -3.37 -10.20 -12.19
CA ARG A 93 -2.20 -10.93 -11.74
C ARG A 93 -0.96 -10.09 -11.95
N ASP A 94 -0.26 -9.81 -10.85
CA ASP A 94 1.04 -9.19 -10.90
C ASP A 94 2.13 -10.26 -11.16
N LYS A 95 3.22 -9.91 -11.85
CA LYS A 95 4.30 -10.90 -12.14
C LYS A 95 5.05 -11.31 -10.88
N GLU A 96 5.14 -10.41 -9.90
CA GLU A 96 5.86 -10.63 -8.64
C GLU A 96 5.05 -11.42 -7.61
N ASP A 97 3.73 -11.49 -7.78
CA ASP A 97 2.80 -12.08 -6.81
C ASP A 97 1.95 -13.16 -7.47
N SER A 98 2.06 -14.40 -6.98
CA SER A 98 1.34 -15.54 -7.56
C SER A 98 -0.17 -15.51 -7.29
N SER A 99 -0.67 -14.55 -6.51
CA SER A 99 -2.09 -14.41 -6.18
C SER A 99 -2.83 -13.46 -7.12
N TRP A 100 -3.96 -13.92 -7.66
CA TRP A 100 -4.92 -13.09 -8.39
C TRP A 100 -5.65 -12.14 -7.43
N GLN A 101 -5.68 -10.86 -7.78
CA GLN A 101 -6.53 -9.87 -7.12
C GLN A 101 -7.86 -9.72 -7.85
N LEU A 102 -8.96 -9.91 -7.14
CA LEU A 102 -10.30 -9.90 -7.72
C LEU A 102 -11.07 -8.63 -7.32
N HIS A 103 -11.57 -7.92 -8.31
CA HIS A 103 -12.37 -6.71 -8.14
C HIS A 103 -13.73 -6.90 -8.82
N VAL A 104 -14.81 -6.47 -8.18
CA VAL A 104 -16.17 -6.57 -8.72
C VAL A 104 -16.65 -5.16 -9.05
N VAL A 105 -17.08 -4.95 -10.29
CA VAL A 105 -17.54 -3.65 -10.80
C VAL A 105 -18.91 -3.81 -11.45
N ARG A 106 -19.77 -2.80 -11.28
CA ARG A 106 -21.08 -2.75 -11.93
C ARG A 106 -20.97 -2.06 -13.29
N VAL A 107 -21.69 -2.58 -14.29
CA VAL A 107 -21.87 -1.95 -15.60
C VAL A 107 -23.06 -1.02 -15.56
N TRP A 108 -22.87 0.19 -16.10
CA TRP A 108 -23.89 1.22 -16.23
C TRP A 108 -24.31 1.36 -17.69
N THR A 109 -25.57 1.76 -17.88
CA THR A 109 -26.21 1.99 -19.18
C THR A 109 -26.81 3.39 -19.17
N GLU A 110 -26.35 4.26 -20.06
CA GLU A 110 -26.86 5.62 -20.25
C GLU A 110 -27.38 5.78 -21.67
N ALA A 111 -28.51 6.45 -21.84
CA ALA A 111 -29.01 6.81 -23.17
C ALA A 111 -28.22 8.01 -23.71
N VAL A 112 -27.66 7.89 -24.92
CA VAL A 112 -27.03 9.00 -25.64
C VAL A 112 -28.15 9.80 -26.29
N GLY A 113 -28.48 10.96 -25.71
CA GLY A 113 -29.56 11.80 -26.19
C GLY A 113 -29.24 12.46 -27.54
N GLN A 114 -30.12 12.29 -28.53
CA GLN A 114 -30.23 13.26 -29.61
C GLN A 114 -30.91 14.51 -29.02
N ALA A 115 -30.15 15.58 -28.79
CA ALA A 115 -30.74 16.88 -28.51
C ALA A 115 -31.59 17.28 -29.73
N ARG A 116 -32.91 17.22 -29.62
CA ARG A 116 -33.81 17.89 -30.57
C ARG A 116 -33.61 19.40 -30.39
N PRO A 117 -33.38 20.17 -31.46
CA PRO A 117 -33.50 21.62 -31.35
C PRO A 117 -34.97 21.93 -31.11
N GLU A 118 -35.29 22.51 -29.96
CA GLU A 118 -36.58 23.17 -29.77
C GLU A 118 -36.63 24.36 -30.74
N LEU A 119 -37.34 24.21 -31.86
CA LEU A 119 -37.72 25.34 -32.71
C LEU A 119 -38.99 26.00 -32.12
N PRO A 120 -39.07 27.34 -32.12
CA PRO A 120 -40.26 28.07 -31.68
C PRO A 120 -41.45 27.86 -32.64
N PRO A 121 -42.69 28.14 -32.22
CA PRO A 121 -43.88 27.68 -32.93
C PRO A 121 -44.25 28.53 -34.16
N GLN A 122 -44.62 27.80 -35.23
CA GLN A 122 -45.55 28.11 -36.33
C GLN A 122 -45.13 29.04 -37.50
N THR A 123 -45.22 28.52 -38.73
CA THR A 123 -46.35 28.70 -39.68
C THR A 123 -46.19 27.76 -40.91
N PRO A 124 -47.28 27.25 -41.53
CA PRO A 124 -47.23 26.44 -42.76
C PRO A 124 -47.34 27.34 -44.01
N VAL A 125 -46.75 26.92 -45.16
CA VAL A 125 -47.30 27.09 -46.53
C VAL A 125 -46.29 26.62 -47.62
N GLU A 126 -46.82 25.74 -48.49
CA GLU A 126 -46.61 25.41 -49.93
C GLU A 126 -45.23 25.11 -50.60
N ASP A 127 -45.15 23.86 -51.08
CA ASP A 127 -44.86 23.37 -52.44
C ASP A 127 -43.80 24.00 -53.36
N GLY A 128 -42.92 23.14 -53.91
CA GLY A 128 -42.17 23.43 -55.14
C GLY A 128 -41.01 22.49 -55.46
N ARG A 129 -41.24 21.52 -56.36
CA ARG A 129 -40.30 20.63 -57.08
C ARG A 129 -38.88 21.19 -57.35
N SER A 130 -37.84 20.36 -57.21
CA SER A 130 -37.14 19.73 -58.36
C SER A 130 -35.86 18.97 -57.95
N GLN A 131 -35.67 17.83 -58.61
CA GLN A 131 -34.47 16.99 -58.61
C GLN A 131 -33.29 17.65 -59.35
N VAL A 132 -32.11 17.03 -59.22
CA VAL A 132 -30.89 17.02 -60.08
C VAL A 132 -29.68 17.44 -59.24
N ALA A 133 -28.81 16.54 -58.74
CA ALA A 133 -27.87 15.60 -59.35
C ALA A 133 -26.41 16.05 -59.14
N VAL A 134 -25.68 15.20 -58.39
CA VAL A 134 -24.31 14.71 -58.60
C VAL A 134 -23.16 15.72 -58.75
N GLY A 135 -22.21 15.63 -57.81
CA GLY A 135 -20.83 16.08 -57.95
C GLY A 135 -19.98 15.58 -56.79
N ALA A 136 -19.51 14.34 -56.89
CA ALA A 136 -18.59 13.69 -55.95
C ALA A 136 -17.15 14.20 -56.12
N VAL A 137 -16.37 14.29 -55.02
CA VAL A 137 -15.01 13.74 -54.85
C VAL A 137 -14.74 13.61 -53.33
N PRO A 138 -14.02 12.57 -52.86
CA PRO A 138 -14.06 12.11 -51.47
C PRO A 138 -12.81 12.46 -50.67
N GLU A 139 -12.98 12.82 -49.40
CA GLU A 139 -11.91 12.72 -48.39
C GLU A 139 -12.42 11.95 -47.17
N GLY A 140 -11.69 10.88 -46.88
CA GLY A 140 -12.01 9.86 -45.90
C GLY A 140 -11.51 10.17 -44.51
N VAL A 141 -11.72 9.18 -43.63
CA VAL A 141 -11.29 9.05 -42.22
C VAL A 141 -12.32 9.49 -41.17
N TRP A 142 -13.35 10.27 -41.49
CA TRP A 142 -14.42 10.65 -40.52
C TRP A 142 -15.73 9.86 -40.66
N LYS A 143 -15.71 8.68 -41.28
CA LYS A 143 -16.86 7.77 -41.32
C LYS A 143 -16.48 6.40 -40.76
N ASP A 144 -16.40 6.31 -39.45
CA ASP A 144 -16.55 5.04 -38.74
C ASP A 144 -17.35 5.25 -37.45
N THR A 145 -18.49 5.94 -37.57
CA THR A 145 -19.63 5.66 -36.69
C THR A 145 -20.35 4.46 -37.30
N ALA A 146 -19.78 3.26 -37.14
CA ALA A 146 -20.49 2.04 -37.46
C ALA A 146 -21.80 2.00 -36.66
N PRO A 147 -22.93 1.59 -37.26
CA PRO A 147 -24.22 1.60 -36.60
C PRO A 147 -24.20 0.60 -35.44
N LEU A 148 -24.16 1.14 -34.22
CA LEU A 148 -24.55 0.41 -33.02
C LEU A 148 -26.05 0.07 -33.16
N HIS A 149 -26.35 -1.22 -33.14
CA HIS A 149 -27.67 -1.89 -33.31
C HIS A 149 -28.19 -2.09 -34.75
N SER A 150 -28.08 -3.33 -35.23
CA SER A 150 -29.14 -3.95 -36.06
C SER A 150 -29.42 -5.36 -35.53
N GLY A 151 -30.42 -5.48 -34.65
CA GLY A 151 -30.88 -6.74 -34.07
C GLY A 151 -32.01 -6.53 -33.05
N GLU A 152 -33.25 -6.51 -33.52
CA GLU A 152 -34.51 -6.84 -32.82
C GLU A 152 -35.00 -6.06 -31.58
N GLU A 153 -34.62 -4.78 -31.39
CA GLU A 153 -35.38 -3.83 -30.55
C GLU A 153 -35.64 -2.51 -31.30
N ALA A 154 -36.25 -2.60 -32.49
CA ALA A 154 -36.65 -1.47 -33.32
C ALA A 154 -37.96 -0.80 -32.85
N ALA A 155 -38.08 -0.49 -31.56
CA ALA A 155 -39.25 0.22 -31.00
C ALA A 155 -38.92 1.53 -30.26
N SER A 156 -37.64 1.85 -30.00
CA SER A 156 -37.24 3.19 -29.53
C SER A 156 -35.80 3.49 -29.95
N GLY A 157 -35.61 4.41 -30.90
CA GLY A 157 -34.31 4.75 -31.51
C GLY A 157 -33.32 5.49 -30.59
N GLN A 158 -33.03 4.94 -29.42
CA GLN A 158 -32.11 5.51 -28.43
C GLN A 158 -30.81 4.72 -28.41
N GLN A 159 -29.71 5.34 -28.84
CA GLN A 159 -28.37 4.74 -28.72
C GLN A 159 -28.00 4.62 -27.23
N VAL A 160 -27.66 3.43 -26.77
CA VAL A 160 -27.31 3.17 -25.36
C VAL A 160 -25.80 3.02 -25.20
N LEU A 161 -25.19 3.86 -24.38
CA LEU A 161 -23.80 3.77 -23.97
C LEU A 161 -23.66 2.85 -22.76
N ARG A 162 -22.88 1.76 -22.91
CA ARG A 162 -22.51 0.87 -21.80
C ARG A 162 -21.11 1.18 -21.32
N TYR A 163 -20.93 1.37 -20.03
CA TYR A 163 -19.61 1.65 -19.46
C TYR A 163 -19.46 1.15 -18.02
N TYR A 164 -18.22 1.04 -17.56
CA TYR A 164 -17.92 0.85 -16.14
C TYR A 164 -16.77 1.77 -15.70
N LEU A 165 -16.66 1.99 -14.40
CA LEU A 165 -15.59 2.77 -13.79
C LEU A 165 -14.67 1.85 -13.00
N PHE A 166 -13.38 1.88 -13.31
CA PHE A 166 -12.36 1.14 -12.59
C PHE A 166 -11.16 2.04 -12.29
N ARG A 167 -10.80 2.15 -11.00
CA ARG A 167 -9.73 3.04 -10.51
C ARG A 167 -9.84 4.50 -10.99
N GLY A 168 -11.07 5.01 -11.07
CA GLY A 168 -11.36 6.37 -11.56
C GLY A 168 -11.36 6.52 -13.08
N GLN A 169 -10.91 5.51 -13.83
CA GLN A 169 -10.93 5.51 -15.29
C GLN A 169 -12.23 4.91 -15.82
N ARG A 170 -12.71 5.46 -16.94
CA ARG A 170 -13.94 5.01 -17.62
C ARG A 170 -13.59 4.05 -18.76
N TYR A 171 -14.31 2.94 -18.82
CA TYR A 171 -14.22 1.93 -19.86
C TYR A 171 -15.55 1.80 -20.57
N VAL A 172 -15.56 2.00 -21.88
CA VAL A 172 -16.76 2.01 -22.73
C VAL A 172 -16.79 0.76 -23.60
N TRP A 173 -17.98 0.21 -23.80
CA TRP A 173 -18.20 -0.93 -24.69
C TRP A 173 -18.08 -0.52 -26.16
N ILE A 174 -17.19 -1.19 -26.91
CA ILE A 174 -17.04 -0.99 -28.36
C ILE A 174 -17.49 -2.26 -29.08
N GLU A 175 -18.60 -2.16 -29.83
CA GLU A 175 -19.22 -3.29 -30.53
C GLU A 175 -18.28 -3.91 -31.58
N ALA A 176 -17.58 -3.08 -32.34
CA ALA A 176 -16.63 -3.53 -33.37
C ALA A 176 -15.48 -4.39 -32.80
N ARG A 177 -15.09 -4.15 -31.54
CA ARG A 177 -14.02 -4.90 -30.86
C ARG A 177 -14.55 -5.97 -29.92
N GLN A 178 -15.87 -6.05 -29.72
CA GLN A 178 -16.53 -6.89 -28.71
C GLN A 178 -15.86 -6.81 -27.33
N ALA A 179 -15.42 -5.61 -26.96
CA ALA A 179 -14.58 -5.38 -25.78
C ALA A 179 -14.88 -4.05 -25.10
N PHE A 180 -14.65 -4.01 -23.79
CA PHE A 180 -14.58 -2.76 -23.05
C PHE A 180 -13.20 -2.13 -23.24
N CYS A 181 -13.14 -0.93 -23.82
CA CYS A 181 -11.92 -0.18 -24.03
C CYS A 181 -11.89 1.05 -23.12
N GLN A 182 -10.69 1.40 -22.64
CA GLN A 182 -10.51 2.63 -21.89
C GLN A 182 -10.80 3.83 -22.80
N VAL A 183 -11.52 4.82 -22.28
CA VAL A 183 -11.94 5.99 -23.05
C VAL A 183 -10.76 6.75 -23.68
N SER A 184 -9.60 6.80 -23.02
CA SER A 184 -8.38 7.44 -23.56
C SER A 184 -7.82 6.77 -24.82
N LEU A 185 -8.22 5.53 -25.14
CA LEU A 185 -7.83 4.83 -26.36
C LEU A 185 -8.62 5.32 -27.58
N LEU A 186 -9.77 5.98 -27.38
CA LEU A 186 -10.56 6.54 -28.47
C LEU A 186 -9.83 7.69 -29.18
N ASP A 187 -8.91 8.36 -28.47
CA ASP A 187 -8.10 9.45 -28.99
C ASP A 187 -6.71 9.00 -29.47
N GLN A 188 -6.37 7.71 -29.32
CA GLN A 188 -5.11 7.18 -29.83
C GLN A 188 -5.15 7.07 -31.35
N GLY A 189 -4.23 7.77 -32.02
CA GLY A 189 -4.13 7.79 -33.48
C GLY A 189 -4.61 9.08 -34.13
N ARG A 190 -5.11 10.08 -33.37
CA ARG A 190 -5.35 11.42 -33.92
C ARG A 190 -4.05 12.04 -34.41
N THR A 191 -4.05 12.56 -35.62
CA THR A 191 -2.93 13.28 -36.20
C THR A 191 -2.85 14.72 -35.64
N CYS A 192 -1.71 15.37 -35.79
CA CYS A 192 -1.58 16.79 -35.46
C CYS A 192 -2.58 17.64 -36.26
N ASP A 193 -2.87 17.26 -37.50
CA ASP A 193 -3.86 17.92 -38.35
C ASP A 193 -5.28 17.80 -37.79
N ASP A 194 -5.69 16.61 -37.31
CA ASP A 194 -7.00 16.42 -36.67
C ASP A 194 -7.19 17.33 -35.44
N ILE A 195 -6.10 17.58 -34.69
CA ILE A 195 -6.12 18.48 -33.53
C ILE A 195 -6.24 19.93 -33.99
N HIS A 196 -5.54 20.33 -35.05
CA HIS A 196 -5.67 21.66 -35.64
C HIS A 196 -7.06 21.93 -36.22
N HIS A 197 -7.71 20.92 -36.81
CA HIS A 197 -9.10 21.03 -37.26
C HIS A 197 -10.08 21.32 -36.11
N SER A 198 -9.75 20.90 -34.88
CA SER A 198 -10.55 21.19 -33.69
C SER A 198 -10.41 22.63 -33.18
N ARG A 199 -9.58 23.48 -33.83
CA ARG A 199 -9.40 24.89 -33.48
C ARG A 199 -10.70 25.72 -33.58
N SER A 200 -11.63 25.33 -34.45
CA SER A 200 -12.94 25.98 -34.60
C SER A 200 -13.89 25.73 -33.43
N GLY A 201 -13.53 24.83 -32.51
CA GLY A 201 -14.37 24.46 -31.37
C GLY A 201 -15.39 23.36 -31.70
N LEU A 202 -16.00 22.81 -30.65
CA LEU A 202 -17.02 21.77 -30.78
C LEU A 202 -18.42 22.37 -30.81
N GLY A 203 -19.26 21.87 -31.71
CA GLY A 203 -20.70 22.17 -31.72
C GLY A 203 -21.40 21.57 -30.49
N LEU A 204 -22.56 22.13 -30.13
CA LEU A 204 -23.32 21.72 -28.94
C LEU A 204 -23.71 20.24 -28.96
N HIS A 205 -24.03 19.69 -30.14
CA HIS A 205 -24.36 18.28 -30.29
C HIS A 205 -23.15 17.37 -30.02
N ASP A 206 -22.02 17.64 -30.67
CA ASP A 206 -20.79 16.88 -30.49
C ASP A 206 -20.26 16.99 -29.06
N HIS A 207 -20.39 18.17 -28.45
CA HIS A 207 -20.09 18.39 -27.05
C HIS A 207 -20.93 17.49 -26.14
N ALA A 208 -22.26 17.45 -26.33
CA ALA A 208 -23.16 16.62 -25.53
C ALA A 208 -22.87 15.11 -25.67
N VAL A 209 -22.57 14.65 -26.89
CA VAL A 209 -22.18 13.25 -27.15
C VAL A 209 -20.87 12.93 -26.45
N ARG A 210 -19.83 13.78 -26.59
CA ARG A 210 -18.54 13.59 -25.92
C ARG A 210 -18.67 13.69 -24.39
N LYS A 211 -19.52 14.57 -23.85
CA LYS A 211 -19.78 14.67 -22.42
C LYS A 211 -20.38 13.37 -21.89
N THR A 212 -21.27 12.73 -22.66
CA THR A 212 -21.85 11.44 -22.32
C THR A 212 -20.80 10.33 -22.35
N VAL A 213 -19.89 10.31 -23.34
CA VAL A 213 -18.83 9.28 -23.49
C VAL A 213 -17.70 9.43 -22.46
N TYR A 214 -17.11 10.63 -22.36
CA TYR A 214 -15.95 10.89 -21.50
C TYR A 214 -16.34 11.13 -20.05
N GLY A 215 -17.53 11.67 -19.81
CA GLY A 215 -17.97 12.12 -18.49
C GLY A 215 -17.42 13.51 -18.14
N PRO A 216 -17.75 14.03 -16.95
CA PRO A 216 -17.29 15.34 -16.51
C PRO A 216 -15.79 15.36 -16.22
N ASN A 217 -15.14 16.51 -16.46
CA ASN A 217 -13.74 16.78 -16.13
C ASN A 217 -13.56 17.04 -14.62
N VAL A 218 -13.84 16.02 -13.79
CA VAL A 218 -13.73 16.11 -12.33
C VAL A 218 -12.98 14.90 -11.79
N ILE A 219 -11.87 15.16 -11.09
CA ILE A 219 -11.13 14.12 -10.36
C ILE A 219 -11.78 13.98 -8.97
N SER A 220 -12.85 13.18 -8.89
CA SER A 220 -13.57 12.95 -7.65
C SER A 220 -12.91 11.86 -6.80
N VAL A 221 -12.48 12.23 -5.60
CA VAL A 221 -12.00 11.27 -4.58
C VAL A 221 -13.20 10.84 -3.73
N PRO A 222 -13.60 9.55 -3.74
CA PRO A 222 -14.75 9.09 -2.98
C PRO A 222 -14.45 9.11 -1.46
N VAL A 223 -15.16 9.95 -0.72
CA VAL A 223 -15.07 10.00 0.75
C VAL A 223 -16.12 9.08 1.34
N ARG A 224 -15.71 7.94 1.91
CA ARG A 224 -16.64 7.00 2.55
C ARG A 224 -17.28 7.61 3.79
N SER A 225 -18.55 7.27 4.02
CA SER A 225 -19.30 7.69 5.21
C SER A 225 -18.78 6.99 6.49
N TYR A 226 -18.96 7.60 7.66
CA TYR A 226 -18.64 6.97 8.94
C TYR A 226 -19.27 5.57 9.12
N PRO A 227 -20.57 5.33 8.82
CA PRO A 227 -21.14 3.99 8.96
C PRO A 227 -20.54 2.97 8.00
N GLN A 228 -20.23 3.35 6.76
CA GLN A 228 -19.56 2.45 5.81
C GLN A 228 -18.16 2.07 6.30
N LEU A 229 -17.39 3.05 6.79
CA LEU A 229 -16.07 2.80 7.35
C LEU A 229 -16.14 1.93 8.61
N LEU A 230 -17.14 2.15 9.47
CA LEU A 230 -17.35 1.34 10.68
C LEU A 230 -17.64 -0.11 10.32
N VAL A 231 -18.51 -0.38 9.34
CA VAL A 231 -18.81 -1.74 8.88
C VAL A 231 -17.57 -2.38 8.25
N ASP A 232 -16.82 -1.64 7.43
CA ASP A 232 -15.60 -2.14 6.82
C ASP A 232 -14.53 -2.51 7.88
N GLU A 233 -14.38 -1.68 8.92
CA GLU A 233 -13.42 -1.89 10.00
C GLU A 233 -13.88 -2.99 10.97
N ALA A 234 -15.13 -2.96 11.43
CA ALA A 234 -15.66 -3.90 12.42
C ALA A 234 -15.78 -5.34 11.89
N LEU A 235 -15.99 -5.51 10.57
CA LEU A 235 -16.01 -6.83 9.93
C LEU A 235 -14.61 -7.35 9.57
N ASN A 236 -13.54 -6.70 10.01
CA ASN A 236 -12.20 -7.24 9.88
C ASN A 236 -12.08 -8.54 10.73
N PRO A 237 -11.47 -9.63 10.21
CA PRO A 237 -11.34 -10.90 10.92
C PRO A 237 -10.84 -10.80 12.37
N TYR A 238 -9.96 -9.84 12.65
CA TYR A 238 -9.44 -9.63 14.00
C TYR A 238 -10.50 -9.11 14.98
N TYR A 239 -11.30 -8.11 14.60
CA TYR A 239 -12.37 -7.60 15.46
C TYR A 239 -13.53 -8.60 15.57
N GLY A 240 -13.78 -9.40 14.53
CA GLY A 240 -14.70 -10.54 14.60
C GLY A 240 -14.26 -11.58 15.63
N PHE A 241 -12.98 -11.96 15.62
CA PHE A 241 -12.41 -12.85 16.65
C PHE A 241 -12.47 -12.22 18.05
N GLN A 242 -12.18 -10.92 18.16
CA GLN A 242 -12.25 -10.21 19.43
C GLN A 242 -13.67 -10.16 20.01
N ALA A 243 -14.69 -9.95 19.18
CA ALA A 243 -16.09 -9.98 19.61
C ALA A 243 -16.48 -11.39 20.10
N PHE A 244 -15.98 -12.44 19.44
CA PHE A 244 -16.13 -13.82 19.91
C PHE A 244 -15.47 -14.03 21.27
N SER A 245 -14.24 -13.54 21.50
CA SER A 245 -13.56 -13.62 22.80
C SER A 245 -14.31 -12.87 23.90
N ILE A 246 -14.86 -11.69 23.61
CA ILE A 246 -15.72 -10.94 24.54
C ILE A 246 -16.95 -11.78 24.91
N GLY A 247 -17.62 -12.40 23.93
CA GLY A 247 -18.75 -13.28 24.16
C GLY A 247 -18.40 -14.49 25.04
N LEU A 248 -17.25 -15.10 24.81
CA LEU A 248 -16.75 -16.23 25.60
C LEU A 248 -16.48 -15.81 27.05
N TRP A 249 -15.80 -14.69 27.27
CA TRP A 249 -15.49 -14.21 28.63
C TRP A 249 -16.72 -13.71 29.38
N LEU A 250 -17.72 -13.17 28.69
CA LEU A 250 -19.02 -12.88 29.30
C LEU A 250 -19.74 -14.17 29.74
N ALA A 251 -19.59 -15.26 28.97
CA ALA A 251 -20.15 -16.57 29.31
C ALA A 251 -19.42 -17.25 30.48
N ASP A 252 -18.11 -17.03 30.64
CA ASP A 252 -17.30 -17.52 31.76
C ASP A 252 -17.31 -16.56 32.98
N HIS A 253 -18.23 -15.59 33.01
CA HIS A 253 -18.37 -14.59 34.09
C HIS A 253 -17.16 -13.65 34.32
N TYR A 254 -16.26 -13.50 33.33
CA TYR A 254 -15.12 -12.57 33.34
C TYR A 254 -15.52 -11.16 32.83
N TYR A 255 -16.51 -10.54 33.49
CA TYR A 255 -17.11 -9.27 33.04
C TYR A 255 -16.12 -8.10 32.92
N TRP A 256 -15.20 -7.95 33.88
CA TRP A 256 -14.24 -6.84 33.90
C TRP A 256 -13.27 -6.88 32.71
N TYR A 257 -12.76 -8.07 32.38
CA TYR A 257 -11.86 -8.25 31.25
C TYR A 257 -12.60 -8.00 29.93
N ALA A 258 -13.80 -8.55 29.79
CA ALA A 258 -14.67 -8.29 28.63
C ALA A 258 -14.95 -6.79 28.44
N LEU A 259 -15.24 -6.07 29.53
CA LEU A 259 -15.49 -4.62 29.51
C LEU A 259 -14.24 -3.83 29.10
N CYS A 260 -13.06 -4.13 29.67
CA CYS A 260 -11.81 -3.47 29.32
C CYS A 260 -11.47 -3.62 27.83
N ILE A 261 -11.59 -4.85 27.31
CA ILE A 261 -11.33 -5.14 25.90
C ILE A 261 -12.33 -4.44 24.99
N PHE A 262 -13.61 -4.43 25.36
CA PHE A 262 -14.64 -3.69 24.64
C PHE A 262 -14.30 -2.20 24.56
N LEU A 263 -14.01 -1.56 25.70
CA LEU A 263 -13.68 -0.13 25.76
C LEU A 263 -12.44 0.24 24.93
N ILE A 264 -11.36 -0.54 25.06
CA ILE A 264 -10.12 -0.31 24.30
C ILE A 264 -10.39 -0.40 22.80
N SER A 265 -11.16 -1.41 22.36
CA SER A 265 -11.48 -1.54 20.94
C SER A 265 -12.45 -0.50 20.43
N SER A 266 -13.46 -0.08 21.21
CA SER A 266 -14.33 1.03 20.84
C SER A 266 -13.52 2.31 20.62
N VAL A 267 -12.63 2.67 21.55
CA VAL A 267 -11.76 3.85 21.42
C VAL A 267 -10.84 3.73 20.20
N SER A 268 -10.21 2.56 20.01
CA SER A 268 -9.33 2.30 18.87
C SER A 268 -10.05 2.46 17.53
N ILE A 269 -11.23 1.83 17.38
CA ILE A 269 -12.05 1.91 16.16
C ILE A 269 -12.48 3.36 15.92
N CYS A 270 -13.01 4.06 16.93
CA CYS A 270 -13.42 5.47 16.81
C CYS A 270 -12.27 6.37 16.33
N LEU A 271 -11.08 6.24 16.91
CA LEU A 271 -9.89 7.01 16.52
C LEU A 271 -9.43 6.67 15.09
N SER A 272 -9.46 5.38 14.71
CA SER A 272 -9.13 4.92 13.37
C SER A 272 -10.08 5.48 12.32
N LEU A 273 -11.39 5.44 12.58
CA LEU A 273 -12.44 5.96 11.70
C LEU A 273 -12.34 7.47 11.50
N TYR A 274 -12.18 8.22 12.59
CA TYR A 274 -12.03 9.68 12.54
C TYR A 274 -10.83 10.08 11.68
N LYS A 275 -9.66 9.47 11.92
CA LYS A 275 -8.43 9.80 11.20
C LYS A 275 -8.50 9.40 9.73
N THR A 276 -9.00 8.20 9.43
CA THR A 276 -9.15 7.71 8.05
C THR A 276 -10.04 8.63 7.22
N ARG A 277 -11.18 9.08 7.78
CA ARG A 277 -12.06 10.01 7.10
C ARG A 277 -11.43 11.40 6.93
N LYS A 278 -10.81 11.95 7.97
CA LYS A 278 -10.17 13.28 7.90
C LYS A 278 -9.07 13.31 6.84
N GLN A 279 -8.32 12.22 6.72
CA GLN A 279 -7.30 12.05 5.68
C GLN A 279 -7.91 12.00 4.28
N SER A 280 -8.99 11.22 4.08
CA SER A 280 -9.70 11.14 2.80
C SER A 280 -10.29 12.49 2.36
N GLN A 281 -10.82 13.28 3.30
CA GLN A 281 -11.30 14.65 3.04
C GLN A 281 -10.16 15.56 2.60
N THR A 282 -9.04 15.56 3.33
CA THR A 282 -7.88 16.40 2.99
C THR A 282 -7.38 16.11 1.57
N LEU A 283 -7.31 14.84 1.18
CA LEU A 283 -6.94 14.45 -0.18
C LEU A 283 -7.98 14.89 -1.23
N SER A 284 -9.28 14.78 -0.91
CA SER A 284 -10.36 15.26 -1.79
C SER A 284 -10.25 16.77 -2.06
N ASP A 285 -9.99 17.54 -1.01
CA ASP A 285 -9.88 19.00 -1.09
C ASP A 285 -8.64 19.45 -1.86
N MET A 286 -7.51 18.73 -1.75
CA MET A 286 -6.29 19.02 -2.53
C MET A 286 -6.41 18.72 -4.03
N VAL A 287 -7.30 17.79 -4.41
CA VAL A 287 -7.42 17.31 -5.79
C VAL A 287 -8.48 18.08 -6.58
N LYS A 288 -9.54 18.54 -5.92
CA LYS A 288 -10.62 19.29 -6.57
C LYS A 288 -10.08 20.58 -7.17
N LEU A 289 -10.30 20.72 -8.48
CA LEU A 289 -10.04 21.94 -9.20
C LEU A 289 -11.31 22.31 -9.96
N SER A 290 -11.87 23.49 -9.68
CA SER A 290 -13.01 24.07 -10.40
C SER A 290 -12.66 25.52 -10.69
N VAL A 291 -12.56 25.82 -11.98
CA VAL A 291 -12.21 27.15 -12.51
C VAL A 291 -13.09 27.39 -13.73
N ARG A 292 -13.51 28.63 -13.97
CA ARG A 292 -14.17 28.98 -15.24
C ARG A 292 -13.13 29.16 -16.33
N VAL A 293 -13.40 28.59 -17.50
CA VAL A 293 -12.56 28.72 -18.68
C VAL A 293 -13.36 29.25 -19.86
N CYS A 294 -12.68 29.96 -20.75
CA CYS A 294 -13.27 30.44 -22.00
C CYS A 294 -13.07 29.37 -23.09
N VAL A 295 -14.15 28.94 -23.72
CA VAL A 295 -14.15 27.99 -24.85
C VAL A 295 -14.63 28.70 -26.12
N CYS A 296 -14.00 28.36 -27.24
CA CYS A 296 -14.40 28.82 -28.57
C CYS A 296 -15.43 27.84 -29.16
N ARG A 297 -16.52 28.37 -29.73
CA ARG A 297 -17.57 27.61 -30.42
C ARG A 297 -17.46 27.75 -31.94
N PRO A 298 -18.06 26.83 -32.73
CA PRO A 298 -18.14 26.95 -34.17
C PRO A 298 -18.80 28.28 -34.55
N GLY A 299 -18.06 29.17 -35.21
CA GLY A 299 -18.48 30.55 -35.48
C GLY A 299 -17.60 31.63 -34.82
N GLY A 300 -16.69 31.23 -33.92
CA GLY A 300 -15.75 32.13 -33.27
C GLY A 300 -16.30 32.83 -32.02
N GLU A 301 -17.48 32.44 -31.55
CA GLU A 301 -18.06 32.94 -30.30
C GLU A 301 -17.33 32.35 -29.09
N GLU A 302 -17.12 33.21 -28.08
CA GLU A 302 -16.47 32.87 -26.83
C GLU A 302 -17.51 32.63 -25.73
N GLU A 303 -17.45 31.46 -25.10
CA GLU A 303 -18.35 31.08 -24.02
C GLU A 303 -17.57 30.75 -22.75
N TRP A 304 -18.02 31.28 -21.61
CA TRP A 304 -17.44 30.95 -20.31
C TRP A 304 -18.14 29.75 -19.70
N VAL A 305 -17.41 28.63 -19.60
CA VAL A 305 -17.93 27.35 -19.11
C VAL A 305 -17.16 26.92 -17.86
N ASP A 306 -17.80 26.16 -16.97
CA ASP A 306 -17.10 25.56 -15.84
C ASP A 306 -16.15 24.45 -16.31
N SER A 307 -14.96 24.39 -15.71
CA SER A 307 -13.95 23.39 -16.06
C SER A 307 -14.44 21.94 -15.99
N SER A 308 -15.48 21.62 -15.22
CA SER A 308 -16.06 20.28 -15.10
C SER A 308 -16.81 19.83 -16.36
N GLU A 309 -17.19 20.75 -17.23
CA GLU A 309 -17.93 20.44 -18.46
C GLU A 309 -17.03 20.27 -19.69
N LEU A 310 -15.72 20.46 -19.52
CA LEU A 310 -14.75 20.30 -20.60
C LEU A 310 -14.68 18.86 -21.08
N VAL A 311 -14.62 18.70 -22.40
CA VAL A 311 -14.45 17.42 -23.07
C VAL A 311 -13.30 17.49 -24.07
N PRO A 312 -12.65 16.35 -24.41
CA PRO A 312 -11.63 16.34 -25.46
C PRO A 312 -12.15 16.89 -26.78
N GLY A 313 -11.39 17.79 -27.39
CA GLY A 313 -11.72 18.54 -28.60
C GLY A 313 -12.24 19.96 -28.35
N ASP A 314 -12.63 20.32 -27.13
CA ASP A 314 -12.96 21.72 -26.83
C ASP A 314 -11.74 22.62 -27.10
N CYS A 315 -11.96 23.78 -27.71
CA CYS A 315 -10.91 24.76 -27.98
C CYS A 315 -10.94 25.84 -26.91
N LEU A 316 -9.90 25.90 -26.07
CA LEU A 316 -9.74 26.86 -24.99
C LEU A 316 -9.10 28.15 -25.51
N VAL A 317 -9.62 29.29 -25.07
CA VAL A 317 -9.00 30.60 -25.24
C VAL A 317 -8.19 30.92 -23.98
N LEU A 318 -6.86 30.93 -24.10
CA LEU A 318 -5.98 31.19 -22.95
C LEU A 318 -5.90 32.69 -22.64
N PRO A 319 -6.15 33.12 -21.39
CA PRO A 319 -6.05 34.52 -21.00
C PRO A 319 -4.60 35.01 -21.06
N LYS A 320 -4.39 36.25 -21.53
CA LYS A 320 -3.06 36.87 -21.66
C LYS A 320 -2.29 36.93 -20.34
N GLY A 321 -3.02 37.18 -19.24
CA GLY A 321 -2.48 37.25 -17.88
C GLY A 321 -2.22 35.89 -17.23
N GLY A 322 -2.38 34.79 -17.97
CA GLY A 322 -2.18 33.44 -17.45
C GLY A 322 -3.34 32.92 -16.60
N GLY A 323 -3.21 31.69 -16.14
CA GLY A 323 -4.25 30.96 -15.43
C GLY A 323 -3.85 29.51 -15.18
N LEU A 324 -4.55 28.85 -14.27
CA LEU A 324 -4.31 27.45 -13.99
C LEU A 324 -4.98 26.56 -15.04
N MET A 325 -4.25 25.56 -15.54
CA MET A 325 -4.79 24.61 -16.51
C MET A 325 -5.67 23.53 -15.83
N PRO A 326 -6.96 23.40 -16.19
CA PRO A 326 -7.85 22.41 -15.57
C PRO A 326 -7.81 21.02 -16.23
N CYS A 327 -7.20 20.89 -17.40
CA CYS A 327 -7.13 19.66 -18.19
C CYS A 327 -5.80 19.57 -18.94
N ASP A 328 -5.54 18.45 -19.61
CA ASP A 328 -4.41 18.35 -20.54
C ASP A 328 -4.87 18.85 -21.92
N ALA A 329 -4.18 19.85 -22.45
CA ALA A 329 -4.50 20.51 -23.72
C ALA A 329 -3.26 20.68 -24.58
N VAL A 330 -3.44 20.80 -25.89
CA VAL A 330 -2.36 21.04 -26.85
C VAL A 330 -2.49 22.43 -27.41
N LEU A 331 -1.40 23.19 -27.40
CA LEU A 331 -1.36 24.52 -27.95
C LEU A 331 -1.42 24.44 -29.48
N VAL A 332 -2.41 25.06 -30.11
CA VAL A 332 -2.58 25.07 -31.58
C VAL A 332 -2.27 26.44 -32.18
N ALA A 333 -2.39 27.53 -31.41
CA ALA A 333 -2.03 28.87 -31.86
C ALA A 333 -1.41 29.69 -30.73
N GLY A 334 -0.31 30.39 -31.03
CA GLY A 334 0.44 31.23 -30.09
C GLY A 334 1.53 30.49 -29.33
N GLU A 335 2.07 31.16 -28.31
CA GLU A 335 3.03 30.62 -27.35
C GLU A 335 2.58 30.94 -25.93
N CYS A 336 3.02 30.14 -24.96
CA CYS A 336 2.80 30.47 -23.56
C CYS A 336 3.96 29.99 -22.67
N MET A 337 4.17 30.69 -21.57
CA MET A 337 5.16 30.34 -20.57
C MET A 337 4.45 29.70 -19.38
N VAL A 338 4.88 28.49 -19.01
CA VAL A 338 4.16 27.64 -18.06
C VAL A 338 5.08 27.21 -16.92
N ASN A 339 4.59 27.29 -15.70
CA ASN A 339 5.22 26.71 -14.53
C ASN A 339 4.70 25.27 -14.34
N GLU A 340 5.57 24.29 -14.59
CA GLU A 340 5.27 22.86 -14.43
C GLU A 340 5.64 22.28 -13.06
N SER A 341 6.05 23.11 -12.10
CA SER A 341 6.54 22.66 -10.78
C SER A 341 5.57 21.74 -10.03
N ALA A 342 4.26 21.90 -10.22
CA ALA A 342 3.25 21.03 -9.62
C ALA A 342 3.29 19.56 -10.11
N LEU A 343 3.87 19.30 -11.29
CA LEU A 343 3.98 17.98 -11.91
C LEU A 343 5.41 17.46 -11.98
N THR A 344 6.37 18.32 -12.36
CA THR A 344 7.79 17.94 -12.51
C THR A 344 8.64 18.26 -11.30
N GLY A 345 8.19 19.17 -10.42
CA GLY A 345 9.02 19.71 -9.34
C GLY A 345 10.04 20.75 -9.79
N GLU A 346 10.18 21.01 -11.10
CA GLU A 346 11.09 22.02 -11.64
C GLU A 346 10.46 23.41 -11.53
N SER A 347 11.16 24.36 -10.91
CA SER A 347 10.69 25.74 -10.69
C SER A 347 10.89 26.66 -11.90
N VAL A 348 11.72 26.26 -12.86
CA VAL A 348 12.03 27.05 -14.06
C VAL A 348 10.83 27.03 -15.02
N PRO A 349 10.28 28.19 -15.40
CA PRO A 349 9.19 28.26 -16.38
C PRO A 349 9.64 27.72 -17.74
N VAL A 350 8.77 26.90 -18.35
CA VAL A 350 9.01 26.29 -19.66
C VAL A 350 8.19 27.02 -20.71
N LEU A 351 8.83 27.40 -21.82
CA LEU A 351 8.15 27.95 -22.99
C LEU A 351 7.47 26.83 -23.78
N LYS A 352 6.19 27.01 -24.09
CA LYS A 352 5.36 26.12 -24.89
C LYS A 352 4.99 26.80 -26.19
N THR A 353 5.15 26.07 -27.30
CA THR A 353 4.90 26.56 -28.65
C THR A 353 3.76 25.79 -29.30
N ALA A 354 3.11 26.38 -30.31
CA ALA A 354 2.05 25.73 -31.06
C ALA A 354 2.52 24.40 -31.69
N LEU A 355 1.62 23.42 -31.75
CA LEU A 355 1.85 22.13 -32.36
C LEU A 355 2.15 22.29 -33.86
N PRO A 356 3.20 21.64 -34.40
CA PRO A 356 3.43 21.65 -35.84
C PRO A 356 2.31 20.93 -36.60
N GLU A 357 1.94 21.45 -37.77
CA GLU A 357 1.03 20.80 -38.71
C GLU A 357 1.70 19.58 -39.36
N GLY A 358 0.92 18.54 -39.65
CA GLY A 358 1.35 17.34 -40.35
C GLY A 358 0.57 16.08 -39.96
N PRO A 359 0.61 15.03 -40.81
CA PRO A 359 -0.11 13.77 -40.60
C PRO A 359 0.59 12.85 -39.58
N VAL A 360 1.34 13.43 -38.63
CA VAL A 360 2.06 12.71 -37.59
C VAL A 360 1.10 12.43 -36.45
N PRO A 361 1.06 11.19 -35.89
CA PRO A 361 0.22 10.90 -34.74
C PRO A 361 0.66 11.73 -33.53
N TYR A 362 -0.29 12.41 -32.90
CA TYR A 362 -0.03 13.16 -31.68
C TYR A 362 0.19 12.19 -30.50
N CYS A 363 1.29 12.44 -29.79
CA CYS A 363 1.67 11.73 -28.59
C CYS A 363 2.15 12.74 -27.54
N PRO A 364 1.54 12.81 -26.33
CA PRO A 364 1.92 13.78 -25.30
C PRO A 364 3.39 13.68 -24.86
N GLU A 365 3.98 12.48 -24.90
CA GLU A 365 5.38 12.28 -24.50
C GLU A 365 6.37 12.86 -25.52
N THR A 366 6.11 12.63 -26.81
CA THR A 366 6.97 13.16 -27.89
C THR A 366 6.71 14.65 -28.15
N HIS A 367 5.48 15.10 -27.97
CA HIS A 367 5.05 16.48 -28.21
C HIS A 367 4.94 17.31 -26.93
N ARG A 368 5.68 16.96 -25.87
CA ARG A 368 5.64 17.62 -24.55
C ARG A 368 5.82 19.14 -24.63
N ARG A 369 6.60 19.65 -25.59
CA ARG A 369 6.81 21.10 -25.81
C ARG A 369 5.55 21.85 -26.26
N HIS A 370 4.55 21.14 -26.78
CA HIS A 370 3.29 21.68 -27.29
C HIS A 370 2.11 21.38 -26.36
N THR A 371 2.31 20.50 -25.37
CA THR A 371 1.28 20.07 -24.43
C THR A 371 1.33 20.87 -23.13
N LEU A 372 0.16 21.33 -22.70
CA LEU A 372 -0.16 21.95 -21.42
C LEU A 372 -0.82 20.90 -20.53
N PHE A 373 -0.33 20.74 -19.30
CA PHE A 373 -0.82 19.69 -18.40
C PHE A 373 -1.74 20.23 -17.30
N CYS A 374 -2.68 19.41 -16.87
CA CYS A 374 -3.60 19.72 -15.78
C CYS A 374 -2.85 20.02 -14.47
N GLY A 375 -3.15 21.16 -13.84
CA GLY A 375 -2.51 21.63 -12.61
C GLY A 375 -1.26 22.48 -12.82
N THR A 376 -0.83 22.69 -14.06
CA THR A 376 0.24 23.66 -14.38
C THR A 376 -0.31 25.08 -14.40
N LEU A 377 0.54 26.06 -14.09
CA LEU A 377 0.18 27.47 -14.09
C LEU A 377 0.74 28.14 -15.35
N VAL A 378 -0.14 28.59 -16.24
CA VAL A 378 0.26 29.48 -17.34
C VAL A 378 0.56 30.84 -16.74
N LEU A 379 1.78 31.33 -16.90
CA LEU A 379 2.22 32.64 -16.40
C LEU A 379 1.88 33.75 -17.39
N GLN A 380 2.08 33.48 -18.68
CA GLN A 380 1.82 34.43 -19.75
C GLN A 380 1.49 33.68 -21.04
N ALA A 381 0.52 34.20 -21.80
CA ALA A 381 0.17 33.71 -23.13
C ALA A 381 0.30 34.85 -24.16
N ARG A 382 0.94 34.57 -25.31
CA ARG A 382 1.14 35.52 -26.40
C ARG A 382 0.67 34.94 -27.72
N ALA A 383 -0.17 35.69 -28.44
CA ALA A 383 -0.62 35.33 -29.77
C ALA A 383 0.33 35.95 -30.81
N PHE A 384 0.81 35.15 -31.76
CA PHE A 384 1.55 35.63 -32.93
C PHE A 384 0.64 35.84 -34.14
N VAL A 385 -0.37 34.98 -34.29
CA VAL A 385 -1.28 34.96 -35.44
C VAL A 385 -2.72 34.95 -34.92
N GLY A 386 -3.44 36.05 -35.15
CA GLY A 386 -4.79 36.28 -34.64
C GLY A 386 -4.83 36.93 -33.24
N PRO A 387 -6.04 37.23 -32.73
CA PRO A 387 -6.20 37.93 -31.45
C PRO A 387 -5.98 37.04 -30.20
N HIS A 388 -6.05 35.72 -30.36
CA HIS A 388 -6.17 34.77 -29.23
C HIS A 388 -5.11 33.66 -29.28
N VAL A 389 -4.74 33.18 -28.10
CA VAL A 389 -3.93 31.98 -27.91
C VAL A 389 -4.89 30.82 -27.69
N LEU A 390 -4.77 29.78 -28.51
CA LEU A 390 -5.73 28.68 -28.57
C LEU A 390 -5.09 27.36 -28.19
N ALA A 391 -5.77 26.59 -27.34
CA ALA A 391 -5.35 25.25 -26.94
C ALA A 391 -6.51 24.26 -27.00
N VAL A 392 -6.33 23.11 -27.63
CA VAL A 392 -7.37 22.08 -27.78
C VAL A 392 -7.24 21.05 -26.66
N VAL A 393 -8.33 20.77 -25.96
CA VAL A 393 -8.38 19.77 -24.88
C VAL A 393 -8.13 18.38 -25.47
N THR A 394 -7.21 17.62 -24.89
CA THR A 394 -6.91 16.23 -25.31
C THR A 394 -7.32 15.21 -24.27
N ARG A 395 -7.14 15.50 -22.97
CA ARG A 395 -7.53 14.59 -21.89
C ARG A 395 -8.17 15.35 -20.73
N THR A 396 -9.15 14.73 -20.10
CA THR A 396 -9.92 15.27 -18.98
C THR A 396 -10.00 14.27 -17.82
N GLY A 397 -10.27 14.77 -16.61
CA GLY A 397 -10.46 13.98 -15.40
C GLY A 397 -9.29 13.06 -15.07
N PHE A 398 -9.60 11.80 -14.74
CA PHE A 398 -8.61 10.77 -14.40
C PHE A 398 -7.71 10.33 -15.57
N CYS A 399 -8.01 10.74 -16.81
CA CYS A 399 -7.17 10.46 -17.97
C CYS A 399 -6.00 11.45 -18.12
N THR A 400 -6.04 12.60 -17.41
CA THR A 400 -4.94 13.59 -17.42
C THR A 400 -3.68 13.05 -16.73
N ALA A 401 -2.53 13.67 -16.96
CA ALA A 401 -1.29 13.34 -16.24
C ALA A 401 -1.46 13.44 -14.71
N LYS A 402 -2.07 14.54 -14.23
CA LYS A 402 -2.42 14.72 -12.81
C LYS A 402 -3.41 13.65 -12.32
N GLY A 403 -4.44 13.34 -13.10
CA GLY A 403 -5.43 12.31 -12.80
C GLY A 403 -4.84 10.91 -12.66
N GLY A 404 -3.89 10.55 -13.53
CA GLY A 404 -3.13 9.30 -13.46
C GLY A 404 -2.31 9.19 -12.18
N LEU A 405 -1.61 10.27 -11.78
CA LEU A 405 -0.90 10.34 -10.50
C LEU A 405 -1.85 10.15 -9.31
N VAL A 406 -2.98 10.87 -9.29
CA VAL A 406 -3.98 10.75 -8.22
C VAL A 406 -4.58 9.33 -8.17
N SER A 407 -4.87 8.71 -9.32
CA SER A 407 -5.38 7.34 -9.37
C SER A 407 -4.38 6.34 -8.76
N SER A 408 -3.10 6.49 -9.07
CA SER A 408 -2.02 5.67 -8.51
C SER A 408 -1.81 5.88 -7.01
N ILE A 409 -2.13 7.08 -6.49
CA ILE A 409 -2.14 7.39 -5.06
C ILE A 409 -3.34 6.73 -4.36
N LEU A 410 -4.53 6.78 -4.96
CA LEU A 410 -5.78 6.23 -4.40
C LEU A 410 -5.84 4.71 -4.45
N HIS A 411 -5.26 4.11 -5.49
CA HIS A 411 -5.26 2.67 -5.73
C HIS A 411 -3.82 2.16 -5.83
N PRO A 412 -3.03 2.27 -4.74
CA PRO A 412 -1.65 1.81 -4.75
C PRO A 412 -1.61 0.30 -5.01
N ARG A 413 -0.56 -0.16 -5.70
CA ARG A 413 -0.31 -1.60 -5.82
C ARG A 413 -0.24 -2.22 -4.41
N PRO A 414 -0.87 -3.38 -4.19
CA PRO A 414 -0.84 -4.06 -2.90
C PRO A 414 0.62 -4.29 -2.48
N ILE A 415 0.96 -3.86 -1.28
CA ILE A 415 2.30 -4.11 -0.74
C ILE A 415 2.24 -5.47 -0.05
N ASN A 416 2.97 -6.45 -0.60
CA ASN A 416 3.15 -7.76 0.04
C ASN A 416 4.06 -7.63 1.26
N PHE A 417 3.44 -7.22 2.37
CA PHE A 417 4.17 -7.03 3.60
C PHE A 417 4.56 -8.39 4.18
N LYS A 418 5.83 -8.79 3.97
CA LYS A 418 6.40 -10.02 4.54
C LYS A 418 6.08 -10.18 6.03
N PHE A 419 6.06 -9.07 6.79
CA PHE A 419 5.75 -9.10 8.22
C PHE A 419 4.32 -9.57 8.52
N TYR A 420 3.29 -9.24 7.73
CA TYR A 420 1.96 -9.81 7.95
C TYR A 420 1.98 -11.32 7.74
N LYS A 421 2.65 -11.78 6.67
CA LYS A 421 2.86 -13.22 6.41
C LYS A 421 3.64 -13.91 7.54
N HIS A 422 4.68 -13.26 8.07
CA HIS A 422 5.43 -13.77 9.23
C HIS A 422 4.60 -13.76 10.51
N SER A 423 3.80 -12.72 10.75
CA SER A 423 2.86 -12.63 11.87
C SER A 423 1.83 -13.75 11.79
N MET A 424 1.30 -14.05 10.61
CA MET A 424 0.37 -15.17 10.42
C MET A 424 1.05 -16.52 10.64
N LYS A 425 2.32 -16.70 10.24
CA LYS A 425 3.10 -17.90 10.57
C LYS A 425 3.35 -18.04 12.07
N PHE A 426 3.62 -16.93 12.77
CA PHE A 426 3.79 -16.89 14.21
C PHE A 426 2.49 -17.25 14.94
N VAL A 427 1.36 -16.64 14.54
CA VAL A 427 0.04 -17.00 15.06
C VAL A 427 -0.26 -18.48 14.79
N ALA A 428 0.04 -19.00 13.60
CA ALA A 428 -0.14 -20.42 13.30
C ALA A 428 0.72 -21.34 14.19
N ALA A 429 1.96 -20.96 14.49
CA ALA A 429 2.81 -21.70 15.42
C ALA A 429 2.24 -21.70 16.85
N LEU A 430 1.73 -20.55 17.31
CA LEU A 430 1.03 -20.46 18.60
C LEU A 430 -0.28 -21.27 18.60
N SER A 431 -1.01 -21.33 17.47
CA SER A 431 -2.20 -22.18 17.34
C SER A 431 -1.88 -23.66 17.47
N VAL A 432 -0.74 -24.12 16.97
CA VAL A 432 -0.29 -25.51 17.15
C VAL A 432 0.00 -25.79 18.62
N LEU A 433 0.70 -24.88 19.31
CA LEU A 433 0.97 -25.02 20.74
C LEU A 433 -0.33 -25.05 21.56
N ALA A 434 -1.27 -24.16 21.26
CA ALA A 434 -2.57 -24.16 21.91
C ALA A 434 -3.39 -25.40 21.59
N LEU A 435 -3.31 -25.95 20.38
CA LEU A 435 -3.98 -27.22 20.07
C LEU A 435 -3.49 -28.35 20.99
N PHE A 436 -2.17 -28.47 21.19
CA PHE A 436 -1.63 -29.44 22.14
C PHE A 436 -2.08 -29.16 23.58
N GLY A 437 -2.08 -27.88 23.99
CA GLY A 437 -2.59 -27.47 25.31
C GLY A 437 -4.08 -27.79 25.48
N THR A 438 -4.90 -27.59 24.45
CA THR A 438 -6.35 -27.85 24.47
C THR A 438 -6.61 -29.35 24.56
N ILE A 439 -5.88 -30.18 23.79
CA ILE A 439 -5.97 -31.64 23.87
C ILE A 439 -5.59 -32.12 25.28
N TYR A 440 -4.49 -31.61 25.83
CA TYR A 440 -4.05 -31.93 27.17
C TYR A 440 -5.09 -31.52 28.23
N SER A 441 -5.63 -30.30 28.11
CA SER A 441 -6.67 -29.78 29.00
C SER A 441 -7.96 -30.59 28.92
N ILE A 442 -8.41 -30.99 27.73
CA ILE A 442 -9.58 -31.84 27.57
C ILE A 442 -9.34 -33.21 28.23
N PHE A 443 -8.15 -33.80 28.01
CA PHE A 443 -7.80 -35.09 28.61
C PHE A 443 -7.81 -35.05 30.15
N ILE A 444 -7.19 -34.03 30.76
CA ILE A 444 -7.12 -33.92 32.23
C ILE A 444 -8.50 -33.59 32.84
N LEU A 445 -9.28 -32.68 32.25
CA LEU A 445 -10.62 -32.36 32.74
C LEU A 445 -11.59 -33.52 32.58
N HIS A 446 -11.48 -34.29 31.48
CA HIS A 446 -12.27 -35.50 31.29
C HIS A 446 -11.93 -36.57 32.33
N ARG A 447 -10.63 -36.78 32.61
CA ARG A 447 -10.17 -37.70 33.66
C ARG A 447 -10.70 -37.30 35.05
N ASN A 448 -10.80 -36.01 35.32
CA ASN A 448 -11.30 -35.46 36.58
C ASN A 448 -12.84 -35.39 36.67
N ARG A 449 -13.57 -35.91 35.66
CA ARG A 449 -15.04 -35.90 35.59
C ARG A 449 -15.68 -34.51 35.72
N ALA A 450 -15.00 -33.49 35.17
CA ALA A 450 -15.55 -32.14 35.08
C ALA A 450 -16.79 -32.09 34.16
N PRO A 451 -17.73 -31.16 34.38
CA PRO A 451 -18.93 -31.06 33.57
C PRO A 451 -18.60 -30.56 32.14
N VAL A 452 -19.36 -31.02 31.15
CA VAL A 452 -19.05 -30.82 29.72
C VAL A 452 -19.01 -29.35 29.32
N ASN A 453 -19.87 -28.51 29.92
CA ASN A 453 -19.87 -27.07 29.71
C ASN A 453 -18.52 -26.42 30.09
N GLU A 454 -17.94 -26.79 31.22
CA GLU A 454 -16.63 -26.28 31.66
C GLU A 454 -15.51 -26.75 30.73
N ILE A 455 -15.57 -28.01 30.27
CA ILE A 455 -14.59 -28.55 29.30
C ILE A 455 -14.62 -27.73 28.00
N VAL A 456 -15.82 -27.46 27.48
CA VAL A 456 -15.99 -26.71 26.23
C VAL A 456 -15.53 -25.25 26.40
N VAL A 457 -15.94 -24.56 27.45
CA VAL A 457 -15.56 -23.16 27.69
C VAL A 457 -14.05 -23.02 27.88
N ARG A 458 -13.41 -23.90 28.66
CA ARG A 458 -11.95 -23.89 28.87
C ARG A 458 -11.17 -24.23 27.62
N ALA A 459 -11.66 -25.18 26.82
CA ALA A 459 -11.04 -25.51 25.54
C ALA A 459 -11.07 -24.34 24.56
N LEU A 460 -12.20 -23.63 24.48
CA LEU A 460 -12.36 -22.44 23.63
C LEU A 460 -11.53 -21.26 24.15
N ASP A 461 -11.42 -21.08 25.47
CA ASP A 461 -10.60 -20.01 26.08
C ASP A 461 -9.10 -20.17 25.74
N LEU A 462 -8.59 -21.40 25.75
CA LEU A 462 -7.21 -21.65 25.35
C LEU A 462 -6.94 -21.30 23.88
N VAL A 463 -7.94 -21.46 23.02
CA VAL A 463 -7.88 -21.06 21.60
C VAL A 463 -7.94 -19.53 21.47
N THR A 464 -8.74 -18.83 22.28
CA THR A 464 -8.85 -17.36 22.23
C THR A 464 -7.59 -16.65 22.70
N VAL A 465 -6.83 -17.24 23.64
CA VAL A 465 -5.56 -16.68 24.14
C VAL A 465 -4.46 -16.59 23.06
N VAL A 466 -4.52 -17.43 22.02
CA VAL A 466 -3.50 -17.49 20.93
C VAL A 466 -3.40 -16.20 20.13
N VAL A 467 -4.52 -15.51 19.93
CA VAL A 467 -4.58 -14.30 19.12
C VAL A 467 -4.80 -13.12 20.06
N PRO A 468 -3.75 -12.35 20.38
CA PRO A 468 -3.89 -11.25 21.33
C PRO A 468 -4.87 -10.20 20.78
N PRO A 469 -5.99 -9.93 21.48
CA PRO A 469 -7.02 -9.01 20.99
C PRO A 469 -6.50 -7.57 20.84
N ALA A 470 -5.44 -7.22 21.58
CA ALA A 470 -4.80 -5.91 21.51
C ALA A 470 -3.83 -5.75 20.33
N LEU A 471 -3.46 -6.83 19.63
CA LEU A 471 -2.43 -6.77 18.57
C LEU A 471 -2.80 -5.82 17.41
N PRO A 472 -4.03 -5.88 16.82
CA PRO A 472 -4.40 -4.97 15.74
C PRO A 472 -4.49 -3.52 16.20
N ALA A 473 -5.05 -3.29 17.40
CA ALA A 473 -5.15 -1.96 17.99
C ALA A 473 -3.75 -1.35 18.21
N ALA A 474 -2.80 -2.13 18.75
CA ALA A 474 -1.42 -1.71 18.94
C ALA A 474 -0.74 -1.35 17.60
N MET A 475 -0.92 -2.19 16.57
CA MET A 475 -0.37 -1.93 15.23
C MET A 475 -0.92 -0.63 14.62
N THR A 476 -2.23 -0.39 14.77
CA THR A 476 -2.89 0.83 14.30
C THR A 476 -2.38 2.05 15.07
N VAL A 477 -2.34 2.00 16.40
CA VAL A 477 -1.85 3.10 17.25
C VAL A 477 -0.39 3.46 16.91
N CYS A 478 0.50 2.46 16.77
CA CYS A 478 1.88 2.68 16.36
C CYS A 478 2.00 3.40 15.02
N THR A 479 1.21 2.96 14.04
CA THR A 479 1.21 3.56 12.68
C THR A 479 0.68 4.99 12.71
N LEU A 480 -0.40 5.24 13.47
CA LEU A 480 -1.00 6.56 13.64
C LEU A 480 -0.06 7.53 14.38
N TYR A 481 0.67 7.05 15.38
CA TYR A 481 1.67 7.85 16.09
C TYR A 481 2.81 8.23 15.15
N ALA A 482 3.35 7.28 14.38
CA ALA A 482 4.40 7.54 13.40
C ALA A 482 3.95 8.55 12.34
N GLN A 483 2.71 8.43 11.83
CA GLN A 483 2.12 9.39 10.88
C GLN A 483 1.98 10.79 11.49
N SER A 484 1.51 10.88 12.74
CA SER A 484 1.40 12.16 13.44
C SER A 484 2.76 12.84 13.64
N ARG A 485 3.80 12.07 13.96
CA ARG A 485 5.18 12.55 14.08
C ARG A 485 5.70 13.11 12.75
N LEU A 486 5.50 12.38 11.65
CA LEU A 486 5.88 12.82 10.30
C LEU A 486 5.16 14.12 9.91
N ARG A 487 3.86 14.22 10.20
CA ARG A 487 3.06 15.41 9.90
C ARG A 487 3.56 16.67 10.62
N ARG A 488 4.04 16.55 11.86
CA ARG A 488 4.66 17.67 12.59
C ARG A 488 5.93 18.18 11.91
N GLN A 489 6.59 17.35 11.12
CA GLN A 489 7.78 17.69 10.32
C GLN A 489 7.42 18.10 8.89
N GLY A 490 6.13 18.34 8.58
CA GLY A 490 5.68 18.68 7.22
C GLY A 490 5.64 17.49 6.25
N ILE A 491 5.85 16.26 6.73
CA ILE A 491 5.85 15.05 5.89
C ILE A 491 4.46 14.40 5.97
N PHE A 492 3.71 14.46 4.86
CA PHE A 492 2.36 13.91 4.77
C PHE A 492 2.37 12.52 4.16
N CYS A 493 2.05 11.49 4.96
CA CYS A 493 1.91 10.13 4.46
C CYS A 493 0.46 9.81 4.10
N ILE A 494 0.20 9.52 2.82
CA ILE A 494 -1.13 9.16 2.29
C ILE A 494 -1.45 7.67 2.54
N HIS A 495 -0.44 6.80 2.63
CA HIS A 495 -0.65 5.37 2.87
C HIS A 495 0.13 4.90 4.10
N PRO A 496 -0.49 4.81 5.29
CA PRO A 496 0.21 4.61 6.56
C PRO A 496 1.10 3.36 6.62
N LEU A 497 0.71 2.26 5.96
CA LEU A 497 1.53 1.04 5.90
C LEU A 497 2.88 1.23 5.19
N ARG A 498 3.04 2.27 4.36
CA ARG A 498 4.32 2.60 3.69
C ARG A 498 5.34 3.21 4.64
N ILE A 499 4.92 3.74 5.79
CA ILE A 499 5.84 4.26 6.82
C ILE A 499 6.81 3.15 7.26
N ASN A 500 6.31 1.91 7.40
CA ASN A 500 7.13 0.77 7.78
C ASN A 500 8.11 0.31 6.68
N LEU A 501 7.89 0.69 5.42
CA LEU A 501 8.84 0.43 4.34
C LEU A 501 10.03 1.39 4.39
N GLY A 502 9.85 2.61 4.90
CA GLY A 502 10.91 3.61 5.03
C GLY A 502 12.12 3.07 5.80
N GLY A 503 11.89 2.26 6.85
CA GLY A 503 12.95 1.63 7.63
C GLY A 503 13.68 0.46 6.93
N LYS A 504 13.26 0.07 5.72
CA LYS A 504 13.87 -1.01 4.92
C LYS A 504 14.50 -0.50 3.62
N LEU A 505 14.50 0.82 3.39
CA LEU A 505 15.09 1.40 2.19
C LEU A 505 16.60 1.12 2.18
N GLN A 506 17.08 0.50 1.10
CA GLN A 506 18.51 0.24 0.87
C GLN A 506 19.11 1.20 -0.17
N LEU A 507 18.25 1.77 -1.02
CA LEU A 507 18.59 2.71 -2.07
C LEU A 507 17.61 3.87 -1.99
N VAL A 508 18.13 5.08 -1.93
CA VAL A 508 17.36 6.32 -2.06
C VAL A 508 17.81 6.97 -3.37
N CYS A 509 16.92 7.00 -4.35
CA CYS A 509 17.16 7.72 -5.59
C CYS A 509 16.73 9.17 -5.36
N PHE A 510 17.67 10.10 -5.49
CA PHE A 510 17.35 11.52 -5.50
C PHE A 510 17.09 11.95 -6.93
N ASP A 511 15.95 12.61 -7.14
CA ASP A 511 15.70 13.31 -8.38
C ASP A 511 16.51 14.62 -8.37
N LYS A 512 17.23 14.90 -9.45
CA LYS A 512 18.19 16.02 -9.50
C LYS A 512 17.45 17.32 -9.78
N VAL A 513 17.05 18.04 -8.72
CA VAL A 513 16.90 19.50 -8.75
C VAL A 513 17.24 20.06 -7.37
N LEU A 514 18.54 20.11 -7.03
CA LEU A 514 18.99 20.95 -5.92
C LEU A 514 18.89 22.39 -6.43
N GLU A 515 18.14 23.25 -5.74
CA GLU A 515 18.06 24.68 -6.06
C GLU A 515 19.46 25.24 -6.31
N GLU A 516 19.76 25.65 -7.54
CA GLU A 516 20.79 26.65 -7.80
C GLU A 516 20.27 27.97 -7.22
N GLY A 517 20.53 28.18 -5.94
CA GLY A 517 20.52 29.51 -5.36
C GLY A 517 21.50 30.35 -6.17
N LEU A 518 20.94 31.36 -6.85
CA LEU A 518 21.62 32.44 -7.58
C LEU A 518 23.08 32.67 -7.15
N ALA A 519 24.03 32.02 -7.82
CA ALA A 519 25.45 32.30 -7.72
C ALA A 519 26.12 32.04 -9.07
N ALA A 520 26.87 33.06 -9.51
CA ALA A 520 27.46 33.19 -10.83
C ALA A 520 28.34 32.01 -11.26
N GLY A 521 28.11 31.56 -12.49
CA GLY A 521 29.09 31.12 -13.49
C GLY A 521 30.08 30.02 -13.12
N THR A 522 29.89 28.81 -13.65
CA THR A 522 30.91 28.11 -14.47
C THR A 522 30.39 26.78 -15.07
N ALA A 523 30.68 26.62 -16.36
CA ALA A 523 30.95 25.37 -17.11
C ALA A 523 29.94 24.19 -17.10
N LEU A 524 29.15 24.15 -18.17
CA LEU A 524 28.95 23.04 -19.13
C LEU A 524 29.12 21.57 -18.64
N GLY A 525 27.99 20.86 -18.60
CA GLY A 525 27.85 19.53 -19.23
C GLY A 525 28.34 18.29 -18.48
N THR A 526 27.50 17.73 -17.60
CA THR A 526 27.25 16.27 -17.51
C THR A 526 26.07 15.99 -16.57
N GLN A 527 25.02 15.32 -17.06
CA GLN A 527 23.92 14.82 -16.25
C GLN A 527 24.37 13.55 -15.50
N ALA A 528 24.73 13.68 -14.22
CA ALA A 528 24.96 12.53 -13.34
C ALA A 528 23.76 12.38 -12.37
N LEU A 529 23.21 11.17 -12.29
CA LEU A 529 22.22 10.76 -11.29
C LEU A 529 22.95 10.63 -9.94
N ALA A 530 22.70 11.53 -9.00
CA ALA A 530 23.38 11.51 -7.70
C ALA A 530 22.76 10.42 -6.80
N VAL A 531 23.44 9.29 -6.66
CA VAL A 531 23.11 8.25 -5.66
C VAL A 531 23.85 8.58 -4.37
N MET A 532 23.21 9.30 -3.45
CA MET A 532 23.76 9.50 -2.10
C MET A 532 23.47 8.29 -1.22
N ARG A 533 24.53 7.70 -0.62
CA ARG A 533 24.37 6.78 0.50
C ARG A 533 23.97 7.54 1.76
N PRO A 534 23.27 6.91 2.71
CA PRO A 534 23.06 7.50 4.04
C PRO A 534 24.41 7.87 4.67
N PRO A 535 24.45 8.94 5.48
CA PRO A 535 25.70 9.44 6.06
C PRO A 535 26.34 8.36 6.93
N ALA A 536 27.65 8.17 6.78
CA ALA A 536 28.42 7.42 7.75
C ALA A 536 28.31 8.12 9.11
N GLN A 537 28.11 7.36 10.20
CA GLN A 537 28.18 7.89 11.55
C GLN A 537 29.53 8.61 11.78
N GLU A 538 29.46 9.76 12.41
CA GLU A 538 30.55 10.71 12.74
C GLU A 538 31.64 10.12 13.69
N PRO A 539 32.78 10.82 13.87
CA PRO A 539 34.08 10.43 13.33
C PRO A 539 35.00 9.79 14.39
N GLN A 540 35.74 8.75 14.00
CA GLN A 540 37.01 8.46 14.64
C GLN A 540 38.10 8.21 13.60
N CYS A 541 39.06 9.16 13.65
CA CYS A 541 40.38 9.22 13.05
C CYS A 541 40.47 9.46 11.53
N GLN A 542 41.03 10.64 11.23
CA GLN A 542 41.36 11.19 9.92
C GLN A 542 41.97 10.16 8.94
N GLY A 543 41.38 10.09 7.75
CA GLY A 543 41.91 9.38 6.58
C GLY A 543 40.93 9.48 5.41
N SER A 544 41.28 10.32 4.43
CA SER A 544 40.54 10.76 3.23
C SER A 544 39.65 9.72 2.50
N GLU A 545 38.38 10.05 2.26
CA GLU A 545 37.42 9.33 1.40
C GLU A 545 37.55 9.73 -0.09
N GLU A 546 37.56 8.76 -1.04
CA GLU A 546 37.02 8.89 -2.43
C GLU A 546 36.87 7.50 -3.18
N PRO A 547 36.20 7.36 -4.35
CA PRO A 547 34.94 6.59 -4.53
C PRO A 547 35.04 5.15 -5.15
N LEU A 548 33.92 4.39 -5.11
CA LEU A 548 33.79 2.98 -5.54
C LEU A 548 33.72 2.74 -7.06
N VAL A 549 34.44 1.71 -7.55
CA VAL A 549 34.40 1.20 -8.93
C VAL A 549 33.08 0.44 -9.23
N PRO A 550 32.45 0.63 -10.41
CA PRO A 550 31.20 -0.04 -10.77
C PRO A 550 31.38 -1.54 -11.06
N VAL A 551 30.45 -2.36 -10.54
CA VAL A 551 30.39 -3.82 -10.73
C VAL A 551 29.19 -4.18 -11.59
N SER A 552 29.40 -4.98 -12.63
CA SER A 552 28.34 -5.45 -13.51
C SER A 552 27.68 -6.70 -12.93
N ILE A 553 26.36 -6.68 -12.76
CA ILE A 553 25.60 -7.84 -12.25
C ILE A 553 25.05 -8.61 -13.45
N LEU A 554 25.58 -9.80 -13.69
CA LEU A 554 25.22 -10.65 -14.83
C LEU A 554 23.94 -11.44 -14.60
N GLY A 555 23.67 -11.83 -13.34
CA GLY A 555 22.48 -12.61 -13.00
C GLY A 555 22.15 -12.51 -11.52
N ARG A 556 20.86 -12.44 -11.20
CA ARG A 556 20.37 -12.50 -9.81
C ARG A 556 19.40 -13.67 -9.69
N PHE A 557 19.69 -14.57 -8.76
CA PHE A 557 18.85 -15.69 -8.39
C PHE A 557 18.15 -15.33 -7.07
N PRO A 558 16.85 -15.00 -7.10
CA PRO A 558 16.13 -14.58 -5.91
C PRO A 558 16.07 -15.70 -4.87
N PHE A 559 15.87 -15.31 -3.62
CA PHE A 559 15.82 -16.26 -2.50
C PHE A 559 14.76 -17.34 -2.73
N SER A 560 15.19 -18.60 -2.80
CA SER A 560 14.30 -19.76 -2.89
C SER A 560 14.11 -20.35 -1.50
N SER A 561 12.87 -20.54 -1.06
CA SER A 561 12.58 -21.16 0.24
C SER A 561 12.91 -22.66 0.27
N ALA A 562 12.84 -23.34 -0.87
CA ALA A 562 13.24 -24.74 -0.99
C ALA A 562 14.77 -24.90 -0.86
N LEU A 563 15.53 -23.93 -1.38
CA LEU A 563 17.00 -23.93 -1.36
C LEU A 563 17.59 -23.07 -0.22
N GLN A 564 16.77 -22.37 0.55
CA GLN A 564 17.13 -21.47 1.66
C GLN A 564 18.28 -20.48 1.37
N ARG A 565 18.48 -20.06 0.12
CA ARG A 565 19.53 -19.13 -0.30
C ARG A 565 19.11 -18.24 -1.48
N MET A 566 19.86 -17.16 -1.67
CA MET A 566 19.87 -16.32 -2.87
C MET A 566 21.30 -16.18 -3.39
N ASP A 567 21.44 -16.11 -4.72
CA ASP A 567 22.75 -16.10 -5.39
C ASP A 567 22.80 -14.92 -6.38
N VAL A 568 23.97 -14.31 -6.56
CA VAL A 568 24.20 -13.21 -7.52
C VAL A 568 25.50 -13.47 -8.26
N VAL A 569 25.47 -13.40 -9.58
CA VAL A 569 26.65 -13.52 -10.43
C VAL A 569 27.06 -12.12 -10.88
N VAL A 570 28.32 -11.76 -10.63
CA VAL A 570 28.89 -10.44 -10.92
C VAL A 570 30.14 -10.57 -11.77
N ALA A 571 30.42 -9.54 -12.56
CA ALA A 571 31.65 -9.38 -13.32
C ALA A 571 32.28 -8.03 -12.97
N TRP A 572 33.55 -8.08 -12.57
CA TRP A 572 34.37 -6.91 -12.34
C TRP A 572 35.01 -6.43 -13.64
N PRO A 573 35.26 -5.12 -13.80
CA PRO A 573 36.03 -4.62 -14.94
C PRO A 573 37.41 -5.27 -14.97
N GLY A 574 37.71 -6.03 -16.02
CA GLY A 574 39.00 -6.72 -16.21
C GLY A 574 39.12 -8.10 -15.55
N ALA A 575 38.10 -8.63 -14.88
CA ALA A 575 38.13 -10.00 -14.37
C ALA A 575 37.92 -11.02 -15.50
N ALA A 576 38.81 -12.02 -15.57
CA ALA A 576 38.77 -13.06 -16.61
C ALA A 576 37.56 -14.02 -16.48
N GLN A 577 36.94 -14.10 -15.29
CA GLN A 577 35.75 -14.93 -15.05
C GLN A 577 34.73 -14.24 -14.15
N PRO A 578 33.43 -14.54 -14.33
CA PRO A 578 32.38 -14.05 -13.45
C PRO A 578 32.40 -14.76 -12.08
N GLU A 579 32.13 -14.00 -11.02
CA GLU A 579 32.09 -14.50 -9.64
C GLU A 579 30.64 -14.67 -9.17
N ALA A 580 30.37 -15.72 -8.39
CA ALA A 580 29.06 -15.93 -7.77
C ALA A 580 29.11 -15.67 -6.26
N TYR A 581 28.18 -14.85 -5.76
CA TYR A 581 28.00 -14.51 -4.36
C TYR A 581 26.71 -15.14 -3.84
N VAL A 582 26.79 -15.86 -2.73
CA VAL A 582 25.67 -16.60 -2.13
C VAL A 582 25.37 -16.06 -0.73
N LYS A 583 24.09 -15.89 -0.42
CA LYS A 583 23.60 -15.54 0.92
C LYS A 583 22.37 -16.40 1.25
N GLY A 584 22.40 -17.11 2.37
CA GLY A 584 21.33 -18.03 2.75
C GLY A 584 21.37 -18.42 4.22
N SER A 585 20.62 -19.47 4.58
CA SER A 585 20.71 -20.05 5.92
C SER A 585 22.16 -20.52 6.18
N PRO A 586 22.72 -20.25 7.38
CA PRO A 586 24.13 -20.54 7.65
C PRO A 586 24.50 -22.01 7.41
N GLU A 587 23.65 -22.94 7.84
CA GLU A 587 23.75 -24.39 7.62
C GLU A 587 23.91 -24.73 6.13
N LEU A 588 23.07 -24.13 5.29
CA LEU A 588 23.01 -24.43 3.87
C LEU A 588 24.13 -23.73 3.09
N VAL A 589 24.51 -22.51 3.47
CA VAL A 589 25.68 -21.84 2.89
C VAL A 589 26.96 -22.61 3.24
N ALA A 590 27.10 -23.06 4.50
CA ALA A 590 28.21 -23.90 4.90
C ALA A 590 28.25 -25.23 4.13
N GLY A 591 27.08 -25.84 3.87
CA GLY A 591 26.98 -27.04 3.04
C GLY A 591 27.34 -26.86 1.56
N LEU A 592 27.43 -25.61 1.07
CA LEU A 592 27.89 -25.28 -0.29
C LEU A 592 29.37 -24.89 -0.34
N CYS A 593 29.98 -24.63 0.81
CA CYS A 593 31.40 -24.35 0.92
C CYS A 593 32.18 -25.67 0.91
N SER A 594 33.43 -25.63 0.43
CA SER A 594 34.33 -26.77 0.64
C SER A 594 34.53 -26.97 2.15
N PRO A 595 34.46 -28.21 2.68
CA PRO A 595 34.56 -28.49 4.11
C PRO A 595 35.83 -27.89 4.74
N GLU A 596 36.92 -27.85 3.98
CA GLU A 596 38.23 -27.32 4.41
C GLU A 596 38.24 -25.78 4.54
N THR A 597 37.30 -25.10 3.90
CA THR A 597 37.18 -23.63 3.90
C THR A 597 36.21 -23.11 4.97
N VAL A 598 35.40 -24.00 5.57
CA VAL A 598 34.48 -23.65 6.66
C VAL A 598 35.26 -23.63 7.97
N PRO A 599 35.27 -22.50 8.71
CA PRO A 599 35.96 -22.44 10.00
C PRO A 599 35.44 -23.52 10.96
N THR A 600 36.34 -24.22 11.66
CA THR A 600 35.97 -25.27 12.62
C THR A 600 35.08 -24.78 13.76
N SER A 601 35.11 -23.48 14.06
CA SER A 601 34.24 -22.83 15.05
C SER A 601 32.88 -22.39 14.50
N PHE A 602 32.55 -22.67 13.23
CA PHE A 602 31.35 -22.16 12.57
C PHE A 602 30.06 -22.62 13.27
N THR A 603 29.94 -23.92 13.54
CA THR A 603 28.79 -24.54 14.23
C THR A 603 28.63 -23.98 15.64
N GLN A 604 29.73 -23.87 16.37
CA GLN A 604 29.75 -23.35 17.75
C GLN A 604 29.34 -21.87 17.82
N VAL A 605 29.76 -21.07 16.84
CA VAL A 605 29.38 -19.65 16.71
C VAL A 605 27.90 -19.52 16.31
N LEU A 606 27.44 -20.35 15.37
CA LEU A 606 26.03 -20.37 14.95
C LEU A 606 25.09 -20.74 16.10
N GLU A 607 25.45 -21.76 16.88
CA GLU A 607 24.75 -22.17 18.10
C GLU A 607 24.78 -21.07 19.18
N SER A 608 25.86 -20.31 19.30
CA SER A 608 25.92 -19.19 20.26
C SER A 608 24.97 -18.04 19.91
N TYR A 609 24.74 -17.78 18.63
CA TYR A 609 23.80 -16.75 18.16
C TYR A 609 22.34 -17.20 18.30
N THR A 610 22.05 -18.49 18.09
CA THR A 610 20.71 -19.03 18.35
C THR A 610 20.43 -19.14 19.85
N ALA A 611 21.42 -19.50 20.67
CA ALA A 611 21.34 -19.55 22.13
C ALA A 611 21.07 -18.18 22.78
N ALA A 612 21.44 -17.06 22.14
CA ALA A 612 21.26 -15.71 22.70
C ALA A 612 19.78 -15.33 22.92
N GLY A 613 18.86 -15.77 22.04
CA GLY A 613 17.41 -15.55 22.21
C GLY A 613 16.79 -16.41 23.31
N TYR A 614 17.33 -17.62 23.53
CA TYR A 614 16.86 -18.53 24.58
C TYR A 614 17.25 -18.09 25.99
N ARG A 615 18.33 -17.30 26.15
CA ARG A 615 18.83 -16.85 27.47
C ARG A 615 17.93 -15.82 28.16
N VAL A 616 17.37 -14.86 27.42
CA VAL A 616 16.41 -13.89 27.96
C VAL A 616 15.13 -14.60 28.39
N VAL A 617 14.63 -15.52 27.55
CA VAL A 617 13.47 -16.35 27.87
C VAL A 617 13.74 -17.25 29.08
N ALA A 618 14.93 -17.83 29.18
CA ALA A 618 15.35 -18.63 30.33
C ALA A 618 15.45 -17.82 31.63
N LEU A 619 15.95 -16.58 31.58
CA LEU A 619 15.98 -15.68 32.75
C LEU A 619 14.55 -15.33 33.23
N VAL A 620 13.66 -14.99 32.29
CA VAL A 620 12.25 -14.71 32.59
C VAL A 620 11.57 -15.94 33.19
N ALA A 621 11.72 -17.10 32.57
CA ALA A 621 11.15 -18.37 33.05
C ALA A 621 11.74 -18.77 34.41
N GLY A 622 13.05 -18.61 34.62
CA GLY A 622 13.72 -18.92 35.87
C GLY A 622 13.23 -18.05 37.03
N VAL A 623 13.05 -16.74 36.80
CA VAL A 623 12.47 -15.83 37.81
C VAL A 623 11.00 -16.18 38.10
N GLN A 624 10.22 -16.53 37.08
CA GLN A 624 8.81 -16.89 37.25
C GLN A 624 8.64 -18.21 38.02
N LEU A 625 9.42 -19.24 37.67
CA LEU A 625 9.49 -20.51 38.41
C LEU A 625 10.02 -20.30 39.83
N GLY A 626 11.06 -19.47 39.99
CA GLY A 626 11.59 -19.10 41.30
C GLY A 626 10.53 -18.48 42.20
N GLY A 627 9.74 -17.53 41.68
CA GLY A 627 8.61 -16.95 42.41
C GLY A 627 7.53 -17.96 42.78
N TYR A 628 7.20 -18.88 41.86
CA TYR A 628 6.25 -19.96 42.12
C TYR A 628 6.74 -20.89 43.24
N PHE A 629 7.96 -21.43 43.14
CA PHE A 629 8.52 -22.31 44.16
C PHE A 629 8.75 -21.61 45.51
N LEU A 630 9.14 -20.33 45.50
CA LEU A 630 9.24 -19.53 46.72
C LEU A 630 7.89 -19.40 47.43
N THR A 631 6.80 -19.29 46.67
CA THR A 631 5.42 -19.25 47.19
C THR A 631 5.05 -20.58 47.84
N LEU A 632 5.35 -21.70 47.16
CA LEU A 632 5.11 -23.03 47.70
C LEU A 632 5.90 -23.32 48.98
N ALA A 633 7.07 -22.71 49.13
CA ALA A 633 7.93 -22.89 50.29
C ALA A 633 7.50 -22.07 51.53
N GLN A 634 6.51 -21.17 51.41
CA GLN A 634 6.10 -20.31 52.53
C GLN A 634 5.23 -21.06 53.55
N PRO A 635 5.39 -20.77 54.86
CA PRO A 635 4.63 -21.45 55.90
C PRO A 635 3.13 -21.10 55.91
N TRP A 636 2.76 -19.96 55.35
CA TRP A 636 1.38 -19.50 55.21
C TRP A 636 0.72 -19.96 53.90
N PHE A 637 1.44 -20.68 53.04
CA PHE A 637 0.91 -21.16 51.77
C PHE A 637 -0.15 -22.25 52.00
N GLN A 638 -1.30 -22.08 51.36
CA GLN A 638 -2.38 -23.04 51.41
C GLN A 638 -2.55 -23.70 50.02
N PRO A 639 -2.40 -25.04 49.91
CA PRO A 639 -2.57 -25.73 48.64
C PRO A 639 -4.02 -25.71 48.16
N LEU A 640 -4.20 -25.82 46.84
CA LEU A 640 -5.52 -25.82 46.20
C LEU A 640 -6.39 -26.98 46.66
N ASN A 641 -7.70 -26.75 46.78
CA ASN A 641 -8.63 -27.81 47.16
C ASN A 641 -9.02 -28.64 45.91
N GLN A 642 -8.52 -29.88 45.86
CA GLN A 642 -8.71 -30.79 44.73
C GLN A 642 -10.16 -31.26 44.56
N THR A 643 -11.03 -31.09 45.57
CA THR A 643 -12.44 -31.51 45.51
C THR A 643 -13.37 -30.45 44.93
N VAL A 644 -12.85 -29.25 44.66
CA VAL A 644 -13.61 -28.08 44.21
C VAL A 644 -13.18 -27.76 42.77
N PRO A 645 -14.11 -27.42 41.86
CA PRO A 645 -13.75 -27.06 40.48
C PRO A 645 -12.81 -25.85 40.44
N ALA A 646 -11.98 -25.78 39.39
CA ALA A 646 -10.93 -24.77 39.23
C ALA A 646 -11.36 -23.29 39.41
N PRO A 647 -12.52 -22.82 38.88
CA PRO A 647 -12.95 -21.42 39.09
C PRO A 647 -13.25 -21.09 40.56
N ASP A 648 -13.75 -22.06 41.32
CA ASP A 648 -14.09 -21.89 42.74
C ASP A 648 -12.85 -21.93 43.65
N ASN A 649 -11.69 -22.30 43.10
CA ASN A 649 -10.39 -22.20 43.77
C ASN A 649 -9.73 -20.81 43.64
N LEU A 650 -10.38 -19.85 42.97
CA LEU A 650 -9.93 -18.46 42.89
C LEU A 650 -10.62 -17.62 43.98
N PRO A 651 -9.92 -16.64 44.60
CA PRO A 651 -8.53 -16.23 44.36
C PRO A 651 -7.51 -17.14 45.06
N ASN A 652 -6.35 -17.37 44.44
CA ASN A 652 -5.26 -18.16 45.02
C ASN A 652 -3.90 -17.44 45.01
N TYR A 653 -2.97 -17.91 45.84
CA TYR A 653 -1.65 -17.29 46.02
C TYR A 653 -0.74 -17.50 44.80
N GLU A 654 -0.78 -18.68 44.17
CA GLU A 654 0.03 -19.01 43.00
C GLU A 654 -0.26 -18.05 41.84
N ASN A 655 -1.54 -17.86 41.48
CA ASN A 655 -1.95 -16.95 40.42
C ASN A 655 -1.54 -15.51 40.75
N THR A 656 -1.72 -15.09 42.01
CA THR A 656 -1.37 -13.73 42.45
C THR A 656 0.13 -13.44 42.26
N VAL A 657 1.00 -14.38 42.64
CA VAL A 657 2.46 -14.22 42.52
C VAL A 657 2.90 -14.28 41.06
N VAL A 658 2.39 -15.24 40.29
CA VAL A 658 2.72 -15.39 38.87
C VAL A 658 2.24 -14.18 38.06
N PHE A 659 1.02 -13.68 38.32
CA PHE A 659 0.48 -12.47 37.70
C PHE A 659 1.31 -11.23 38.03
N SER A 660 1.69 -11.06 39.29
CA SER A 660 2.46 -9.89 39.73
C SER A 660 3.85 -9.88 39.09
N LEU A 661 4.58 -11.00 39.12
CA LEU A 661 5.91 -11.12 38.53
C LEU A 661 5.87 -10.94 37.01
N SER A 662 4.93 -11.60 36.32
CA SER A 662 4.80 -11.48 34.85
C SER A 662 4.44 -10.06 34.41
N SER A 663 3.62 -9.34 35.17
CA SER A 663 3.27 -7.94 34.90
C SER A 663 4.51 -7.04 34.93
N PHE A 664 5.39 -7.21 35.92
CA PHE A 664 6.67 -6.50 35.95
C PHE A 664 7.59 -6.93 34.81
N GLN A 665 7.66 -8.22 34.49
CA GLN A 665 8.48 -8.73 33.38
C GLN A 665 8.08 -8.13 32.03
N TYR A 666 6.80 -7.87 31.78
CA TYR A 666 6.37 -7.16 30.58
C TYR A 666 6.92 -5.73 30.49
N LEU A 667 6.93 -4.98 31.62
CA LEU A 667 7.53 -3.64 31.67
C LEU A 667 9.06 -3.68 31.51
N ILE A 668 9.71 -4.65 32.16
CA ILE A 668 11.17 -4.86 32.07
C ILE A 668 11.55 -5.17 30.62
N LEU A 669 10.82 -6.06 29.96
CA LEU A 669 11.07 -6.42 28.56
C LEU A 669 10.89 -5.20 27.63
N ALA A 670 9.86 -4.39 27.85
CA ALA A 670 9.65 -3.16 27.09
C ALA A 670 10.80 -2.15 27.25
N ALA A 671 11.37 -2.04 28.46
CA ALA A 671 12.53 -1.19 28.73
C ALA A 671 13.84 -1.77 28.14
N ALA A 672 14.12 -3.05 28.40
CA ALA A 672 15.33 -3.74 27.96
C ALA A 672 15.44 -3.82 26.43
N MET A 673 14.32 -4.10 25.74
CA MET A 673 14.27 -4.19 24.27
C MET A 673 14.24 -2.81 23.58
N SER A 674 14.18 -1.71 24.33
CA SER A 674 14.22 -0.34 23.80
C SER A 674 15.66 0.17 23.68
N LYS A 675 16.50 -0.63 23.02
CA LYS A 675 17.92 -0.37 22.79
C LYS A 675 18.14 0.93 22.01
N GLY A 676 19.17 1.67 22.41
CA GLY A 676 19.58 2.97 21.83
C GLY A 676 20.26 2.85 20.46
N ALA A 677 21.21 3.74 20.18
CA ALA A 677 21.94 3.87 18.91
C ALA A 677 22.39 2.51 18.32
N PRO A 678 22.46 2.32 16.98
CA PRO A 678 22.68 3.34 15.93
C PRO A 678 21.43 3.83 15.19
N PHE A 679 20.28 3.17 15.32
CA PHE A 679 19.05 3.51 14.57
C PHE A 679 17.91 4.08 15.44
N ARG A 680 18.09 4.12 16.76
CA ARG A 680 17.12 4.66 17.72
C ARG A 680 17.82 5.60 18.69
N GLN A 681 17.12 6.67 19.09
CA GLN A 681 17.57 7.50 20.19
C GLN A 681 17.47 6.71 21.52
N PRO A 682 18.27 7.07 22.53
CA PRO A 682 18.21 6.43 23.82
C PRO A 682 16.82 6.60 24.48
N LEU A 683 16.45 5.64 25.34
CA LEU A 683 15.12 5.54 25.95
C LEU A 683 14.61 6.85 26.58
N TYR A 684 15.53 7.62 27.17
CA TYR A 684 15.21 8.83 27.89
C TYR A 684 14.75 10.01 27.02
N THR A 685 14.94 9.96 25.69
CA THR A 685 14.43 11.02 24.82
C THR A 685 12.91 10.94 24.65
N ASN A 686 12.31 9.77 24.89
CA ASN A 686 10.87 9.56 24.82
C ASN A 686 10.21 9.76 26.19
N VAL A 687 10.09 11.03 26.61
CA VAL A 687 9.49 11.42 27.91
C VAL A 687 8.11 10.80 28.14
N PRO A 688 7.17 10.79 27.16
CA PRO A 688 5.87 10.14 27.36
C PRO A 688 5.97 8.65 27.67
N PHE A 689 6.91 7.94 27.04
CA PHE A 689 7.14 6.52 27.30
C PHE A 689 7.75 6.27 28.68
N LEU A 690 8.71 7.10 29.10
CA LEU A 690 9.26 7.04 30.46
C LEU A 690 8.21 7.29 31.54
N VAL A 691 7.36 8.31 31.34
CA VAL A 691 6.26 8.63 32.26
C VAL A 691 5.29 7.45 32.34
N ALA A 692 4.95 6.83 31.21
CA ALA A 692 4.10 5.64 31.20
C ALA A 692 4.74 4.45 31.92
N LEU A 693 6.05 4.20 31.72
CA LEU A 693 6.79 3.12 32.40
C LEU A 693 6.83 3.35 33.92
N ALA A 694 7.09 4.59 34.36
CA ALA A 694 7.11 4.96 35.76
C ALA A 694 5.72 4.85 36.40
N LEU A 695 4.68 5.37 35.74
CA LEU A 695 3.29 5.26 36.21
C LEU A 695 2.86 3.80 36.32
N LEU A 696 3.03 2.99 35.27
CA LEU A 696 2.66 1.57 35.30
C LEU A 696 3.48 0.80 36.33
N GLY A 697 4.79 1.05 36.42
CA GLY A 697 5.64 0.47 37.46
C GLY A 697 5.16 0.81 38.86
N SER A 698 4.81 2.08 39.11
CA SER A 698 4.28 2.53 40.40
C SER A 698 2.93 1.88 40.73
N VAL A 699 2.06 1.70 39.73
CA VAL A 699 0.77 1.01 39.89
C VAL A 699 1.00 -0.46 40.23
N LEU A 700 1.96 -1.14 39.59
CA LEU A 700 2.28 -2.54 39.91
C LEU A 700 2.90 -2.70 41.31
N VAL A 701 3.77 -1.78 41.72
CA VAL A 701 4.32 -1.76 43.09
C VAL A 701 3.19 -1.53 44.09
N CYS A 702 2.31 -0.57 43.83
CA CYS A 702 1.12 -0.32 44.66
C CYS A 702 0.22 -1.55 44.72
N LEU A 703 -0.03 -2.22 43.59
CA LEU A 703 -0.87 -3.42 43.50
C LEU A 703 -0.28 -4.58 44.32
N LEU A 704 1.04 -4.77 44.30
CA LEU A 704 1.72 -5.82 45.06
C LEU A 704 1.72 -5.54 46.57
N LEU A 705 1.92 -4.28 46.96
CA LEU A 705 1.98 -3.87 48.36
C LEU A 705 0.58 -3.77 48.99
N VAL A 706 -0.32 -3.07 48.30
CA VAL A 706 -1.69 -2.74 48.72
C VAL A 706 -2.66 -2.92 47.53
N PRO A 707 -3.18 -4.14 47.30
CA PRO A 707 -4.10 -4.42 46.19
C PRO A 707 -5.39 -3.58 46.21
N GLY A 708 -5.82 -3.12 47.40
CA GLY A 708 -6.92 -2.17 47.59
C GLY A 708 -8.19 -2.50 46.79
N VAL A 709 -8.67 -1.52 46.03
CA VAL A 709 -9.90 -1.59 45.21
C VAL A 709 -9.75 -2.55 44.01
N LEU A 710 -8.53 -2.80 43.55
CA LEU A 710 -8.25 -3.64 42.38
C LEU A 710 -8.26 -5.15 42.69
N ARG A 711 -8.31 -5.52 43.99
CA ARG A 711 -8.35 -6.91 44.44
C ARG A 711 -9.53 -7.70 43.89
N GLY A 712 -10.72 -7.10 43.92
CA GLY A 712 -11.97 -7.73 43.46
C GLY A 712 -11.96 -7.98 41.95
N PRO A 713 -11.77 -6.95 41.11
CA PRO A 713 -11.75 -7.10 39.66
C PRO A 713 -10.66 -8.04 39.11
N LEU A 714 -9.49 -8.09 39.77
CA LEU A 714 -8.35 -8.92 39.34
C LEU A 714 -8.29 -10.29 40.03
N THR A 715 -9.27 -10.63 40.88
CA THR A 715 -9.34 -11.89 41.64
C THR A 715 -8.01 -12.26 42.32
N LEU A 716 -7.39 -11.28 42.97
CA LEU A 716 -6.08 -11.45 43.64
C LEU A 716 -6.26 -11.85 45.12
N SER A 717 -5.40 -12.76 45.58
CA SER A 717 -5.31 -13.13 46.99
C SER A 717 -4.47 -12.11 47.76
N ASN A 718 -4.87 -11.78 48.99
CA ASN A 718 -4.10 -10.84 49.80
C ASN A 718 -3.01 -11.58 50.58
N ILE A 719 -1.75 -11.29 50.22
CA ILE A 719 -0.60 -11.76 50.99
C ILE A 719 -0.44 -10.86 52.21
N SER A 720 -0.54 -11.41 53.42
CA SER A 720 -0.37 -10.67 54.67
C SER A 720 1.10 -10.38 55.00
N ASP A 721 2.00 -11.26 54.57
CA ASP A 721 3.43 -11.18 54.84
C ASP A 721 4.11 -10.06 54.02
N THR A 722 4.53 -9.00 54.71
CA THR A 722 5.26 -7.87 54.12
C THR A 722 6.69 -8.23 53.72
N CYS A 723 7.34 -9.15 54.43
CA CYS A 723 8.69 -9.61 54.09
C CYS A 723 8.67 -10.37 52.75
N PHE A 724 7.68 -11.21 52.53
CA PHE A 724 7.50 -11.90 51.25
C PHE A 724 7.20 -10.93 50.10
N LYS A 725 6.39 -9.89 50.33
CA LYS A 725 6.16 -8.84 49.32
C LYS A 725 7.45 -8.12 48.94
N LEU A 726 8.31 -7.80 49.91
CA LEU A 726 9.62 -7.20 49.66
C LEU A 726 10.57 -8.18 48.95
N LEU A 727 10.51 -9.46 49.27
CA LEU A 727 11.27 -10.51 48.57
C LEU A 727 10.87 -10.58 47.08
N LEU A 728 9.57 -10.52 46.77
CA LEU A 728 9.09 -10.47 45.39
C LEU A 728 9.57 -9.21 44.66
N LEU A 729 9.55 -8.04 45.32
CA LEU A 729 10.13 -6.82 44.74
C LEU A 729 11.64 -6.95 44.51
N GLY A 730 12.36 -7.60 45.43
CA GLY A 730 13.77 -7.93 45.25
C GLY A 730 14.02 -8.83 44.04
N LEU A 731 13.15 -9.82 43.82
CA LEU A 731 13.20 -10.70 42.66
C LEU A 731 12.90 -9.95 41.34
N VAL A 732 11.98 -8.99 41.36
CA VAL A 732 11.70 -8.09 40.24
C VAL A 732 12.91 -7.19 39.94
N ALA A 733 13.52 -6.61 40.97
CA ALA A 733 14.73 -5.79 40.83
C ALA A 733 15.90 -6.62 40.27
N PHE A 734 16.06 -7.85 40.74
CA PHE A 734 17.03 -8.80 40.21
C PHE A 734 16.77 -9.11 38.73
N ASN A 735 15.50 -9.33 38.33
CA ASN A 735 15.14 -9.55 36.93
C ASN A 735 15.48 -8.33 36.06
N PHE A 736 15.18 -7.11 36.54
CA PHE A 736 15.50 -5.87 35.84
C PHE A 736 17.01 -5.71 35.62
N VAL A 737 17.80 -5.82 36.69
CA VAL A 737 19.26 -5.72 36.60
C VAL A 737 19.83 -6.84 35.73
N GLY A 738 19.36 -8.07 35.91
CA GLY A 738 19.77 -9.23 35.12
C GLY A 738 19.48 -9.05 33.62
N ALA A 739 18.30 -8.53 33.26
CA ALA A 739 17.94 -8.28 31.86
C ALA A 739 18.85 -7.21 31.22
N PHE A 740 19.12 -6.11 31.92
CA PHE A 740 20.01 -5.04 31.42
C PHE A 740 21.48 -5.47 31.36
N LEU A 741 21.96 -6.23 32.35
CA LEU A 741 23.32 -6.77 32.34
C LEU A 741 23.49 -7.80 31.23
N LEU A 742 22.51 -8.69 31.01
CA LEU A 742 22.57 -9.67 29.93
C LEU A 742 22.67 -8.97 28.57
N GLU A 743 21.85 -7.96 28.32
CA GLU A 743 21.92 -7.08 27.13
C GLU A 743 23.29 -6.41 26.99
N SER A 744 23.82 -5.83 28.08
CA SER A 744 25.10 -5.08 28.06
C SER A 744 26.31 -5.98 27.84
N VAL A 745 26.32 -7.17 28.45
CA VAL A 745 27.35 -8.20 28.30
C VAL A 745 27.34 -8.79 26.89
N LEU A 746 26.14 -8.98 26.31
CA LEU A 746 25.98 -9.40 24.91
C LEU A 746 26.63 -8.41 23.93
N ASP A 747 26.55 -7.11 24.20
CA ASP A 747 27.10 -6.07 23.33
C ASP A 747 28.61 -5.88 23.47
N HIS A 748 29.13 -5.87 24.71
CA HIS A 748 30.52 -5.48 24.97
C HIS A 748 31.47 -6.68 25.07
N CYS A 749 31.09 -7.76 25.76
CA CYS A 749 32.01 -8.87 26.03
C CYS A 749 32.16 -9.82 24.83
N LEU A 750 31.13 -9.95 24.00
CA LEU A 750 31.14 -10.90 22.88
C LEU A 750 32.15 -10.51 21.78
N PRO A 751 32.19 -9.25 21.29
CA PRO A 751 33.16 -8.84 20.27
C PRO A 751 34.61 -8.85 20.79
N ASP A 752 34.81 -8.55 22.08
CA ASP A 752 36.15 -8.40 22.68
C ASP A 752 36.77 -9.73 23.11
N CYS A 753 35.99 -10.68 23.65
CA CYS A 753 36.46 -12.06 23.82
C CYS A 753 36.80 -12.72 22.48
N LEU A 754 36.03 -12.44 21.42
CA LEU A 754 36.32 -12.89 20.05
C LEU A 754 37.58 -12.25 19.46
N ARG A 755 37.93 -11.02 19.88
CA ARG A 755 39.19 -10.35 19.50
C ARG A 755 40.39 -10.89 20.27
N TRP A 756 40.22 -11.27 21.53
CA TRP A 756 41.29 -11.79 22.39
C TRP A 756 41.71 -13.22 22.03
N LEU A 757 40.78 -14.05 21.53
CA LEU A 757 41.05 -15.41 21.07
C LEU A 757 41.67 -15.51 19.66
N ARG A 758 41.92 -14.36 18.98
CA ARG A 758 42.64 -14.31 17.69
C ARG A 758 44.06 -13.78 17.89
N PRO A 759 45.13 -14.49 17.50
CA PRO A 759 46.43 -13.85 17.29
C PRO A 759 46.26 -12.78 16.20
N LYS A 760 46.86 -11.58 16.40
CA LYS A 760 46.93 -10.54 15.37
C LYS A 760 47.76 -11.03 14.18
N GLY A 761 47.14 -11.77 13.27
CA GLY A 761 47.63 -11.96 11.91
C GLY A 761 47.13 -10.82 11.02
N ALA A 762 48.01 -10.28 10.17
CA ALA A 762 47.64 -9.31 9.15
C ALA A 762 46.43 -9.84 8.36
N SER A 763 45.39 -9.01 8.22
CA SER A 763 44.14 -9.45 7.60
C SER A 763 44.39 -9.78 6.13
N LYS A 764 44.21 -11.05 5.73
CA LYS A 764 44.25 -11.49 4.32
C LYS A 764 43.10 -10.94 3.46
N LYS A 765 42.26 -10.06 4.03
CA LYS A 765 41.16 -9.40 3.31
C LYS A 765 41.74 -8.20 2.59
N ARG A 766 41.75 -8.26 1.25
CA ARG A 766 42.34 -7.26 0.35
C ARG A 766 41.92 -5.82 0.66
N PHE A 767 40.67 -5.61 1.08
CA PHE A 767 40.17 -4.31 1.54
C PHE A 767 41.00 -3.70 2.70
N LYS A 768 41.45 -4.51 3.66
CA LYS A 768 42.24 -4.04 4.80
C LYS A 768 43.73 -3.84 4.49
N GLN A 769 44.25 -4.51 3.46
CA GLN A 769 45.61 -4.29 2.96
C GLN A 769 45.66 -3.02 2.10
N LEU A 770 44.63 -2.79 1.27
CA LEU A 770 44.46 -1.53 0.55
C LEU A 770 44.27 -0.36 1.50
N GLU A 771 43.51 -0.51 2.59
CA GLU A 771 43.36 0.52 3.62
C GLU A 771 44.70 0.94 4.25
N GLN A 772 45.67 0.02 4.29
CA GLN A 772 47.02 0.25 4.79
C GLN A 772 47.94 0.88 3.74
N GLU A 773 47.84 0.46 2.47
CA GLU A 773 48.59 1.04 1.34
C GLU A 773 48.09 2.45 0.96
N LEU A 774 46.79 2.73 1.11
CA LEU A 774 46.20 4.06 0.85
C LEU A 774 46.49 5.08 1.95
N ALA A 775 46.81 4.64 3.18
CA ALA A 775 47.26 5.54 4.23
C ALA A 775 48.64 6.17 3.93
N GLU A 776 49.38 5.60 2.98
CA GLU A 776 50.73 6.02 2.61
C GLU A 776 50.78 6.96 1.38
N GLN A 777 49.66 7.26 0.69
CA GLN A 777 49.64 8.15 -0.49
C GLN A 777 48.66 9.34 -0.38
N PRO A 778 49.06 10.57 -0.77
CA PRO A 778 48.21 11.76 -0.70
C PRO A 778 47.19 11.84 -1.85
N TRP A 779 45.95 12.23 -1.52
CA TRP A 779 44.79 12.37 -2.43
C TRP A 779 44.35 13.85 -2.55
N PRO A 780 43.81 14.34 -3.70
CA PRO A 780 43.52 13.64 -4.96
C PRO A 780 44.71 13.55 -5.94
N PRO A 781 44.75 12.51 -6.80
CA PRO A 781 45.80 12.33 -7.79
C PRO A 781 45.68 13.40 -8.88
N PRO A 782 46.81 13.99 -9.33
CA PRO A 782 46.80 15.01 -10.37
C PRO A 782 46.20 14.47 -11.67
N THR A 783 45.26 15.23 -12.23
CA THR A 783 44.52 14.90 -13.45
C THR A 783 45.45 14.85 -14.66
N GLY A 784 45.81 13.66 -15.11
CA GLY A 784 46.41 13.40 -16.42
C GLY A 784 45.35 12.97 -17.45
N PRO A 785 45.58 13.20 -18.76
CA PRO A 785 44.60 12.90 -19.79
C PRO A 785 44.46 11.39 -20.00
N TRP A 786 43.22 10.90 -19.91
CA TRP A 786 42.84 9.51 -20.17
C TRP A 786 42.95 9.19 -21.67
N ARG A 787 43.70 8.14 -22.02
CA ARG A 787 43.75 7.55 -23.38
C ARG A 787 42.78 6.38 -23.49
#